data_AF-A0A6H9WP64-F1
#
_entry.id   AF-A0A6H9WP64-F1
#
_cell.length_a   1.000
_cell.length_b   1.000
_cell.length_c   1.000
_cell.angle_alpha   90.00
_cell.angle_beta   90.00
_cell.angle_gamma   90.00
#
_symmetry.space_group_name_H-M   'P 1'
#
loop_
_entity.id
_entity.type
_entity.pdbx_description
1 polymer ?
#
loop_
_entity_poly.entity_id
_entity_poly.type
_entity_poly.pdbx_seq_one_letter_code
_entity_poly.pdbx_strand_id
1 'polypeptide(L)'
;MVREAASAMHARARRARRRRERWGTAGLLAQARADREERRTRLERSSRLRRGVMEDHSTRGDSAPILLAETPAEREERPISLPRAPRELPSSPFPWLMMLTPAALGVGLVVMTGSSFALMFAAIGPLLALGSVVDHAVQRRATYRREDEQFDRAIREATADIAKRAARERARRLARHPPVAAIVNGEVAPVATAPDDDVGATVALGTTSVPSGIRLDATDVAEDRRLADLVESARVIDGVPYVETVRACAIAGPHERAVGAAFALLIDLAARRPAGVELRLGGSIAHRVVAAEILRTGLHGERAIVVAASAAREGRPAGPKTRPSTGPISRPGDAGRVRFQLTLVDHATSAPAGTDVVLDLSDPASATVRSAGGDTRVTPQLVESADFQRWARHHLESRRRRGFSAPPARTLPDRIELDGILRSRPPAAARSPGAHLAATIGVDEAGPVWVDLVADGPHAVIGGTTGTGKSELLRSWIAGLAARYPATHVAFLCLDFKGGATFDAIAALPHCVGVVTDLDGGEAVRVLAGLRAELRRRERELRRLGVRDVSALEAGRLERLVVVVDEFQALIDEHHDLHDVFADLAARGRSLGIHLVLCAQRPAGAARESLLANCTIRLSLRVTNPVDSQAVIGTTHAADLPTEPRGRGILVQAGELRTIQVATLSDELLAATRTRRTRELADAGSRGPTAPWLPPLPHALPLEVFDWLVRGSHASATSEAGRTGGGVGAPLASSVPIALLDDPDRQRQAPLDVDPRGGGHLLLLGPSGSGKSTALASIAELLERAGVTCTRLPADAEGAWDAVAALRRAPDEPTVLLVDDLDQRGIAFGDEHRHAWLGMLADAAKLGGSGGLTLVASAARTTSDLSPFVGLAREVVRLGSPPRHEFVLSGGEVSDYRAGLTPGRGVARGLLVQFPLPAGAGGREIAPSVAPPPLDLLRLAEYGAAIVTRRPLRRVAQLSAAGVASAPVPKPGAPSGHDPQAGGTGRPRVTVGEPDLWQQSFGALGRFAAVTEVVFDDVPPSALRSLLPGEPLPPHIADPSRVVLVREPGGELRRFAWPCRNE
;
A
#
# COMPACT_ATOMS: atom_id res chain seq x y z
N MET A 1 -5.51 73.41 -6.93
CA MET A 1 -6.71 73.73 -7.74
C MET A 1 -6.43 74.51 -9.05
N VAL A 2 -6.11 75.81 -9.08
CA VAL A 2 -5.90 76.52 -10.39
C VAL A 2 -4.67 76.00 -11.16
N ARG A 3 -3.59 75.62 -10.46
CA ARG A 3 -2.41 74.95 -11.08
C ARG A 3 -2.67 73.50 -11.53
N GLU A 4 -3.59 72.78 -10.87
CA GLU A 4 -3.98 71.41 -11.28
C GLU A 4 -4.94 71.42 -12.48
N ALA A 5 -5.86 72.40 -12.53
CA ALA A 5 -6.72 72.61 -13.70
C ALA A 5 -5.89 72.98 -14.94
N ALA A 6 -4.86 73.84 -14.78
CA ALA A 6 -3.94 74.18 -15.87
C ALA A 6 -3.08 72.98 -16.34
N SER A 7 -2.69 72.09 -15.42
CA SER A 7 -1.94 70.85 -15.71
C SER A 7 -2.80 69.80 -16.44
N ALA A 8 -4.05 69.61 -16.02
CA ALA A 8 -5.01 68.71 -16.67
C ALA A 8 -5.38 69.20 -18.08
N MET A 9 -5.48 70.52 -18.27
CA MET A 9 -5.76 71.13 -19.57
C MET A 9 -4.56 71.00 -20.53
N HIS A 10 -3.33 71.17 -20.03
CA HIS A 10 -2.10 70.91 -20.79
C HIS A 10 -1.93 69.41 -21.15
N ALA A 11 -2.30 68.50 -20.25
CA ALA A 11 -2.26 67.06 -20.52
C ALA A 11 -3.30 66.63 -21.58
N ARG A 12 -4.50 67.22 -21.57
CA ARG A 12 -5.53 67.01 -22.61
C ARG A 12 -5.08 67.58 -23.97
N ALA A 13 -4.44 68.75 -23.99
CA ALA A 13 -3.90 69.34 -25.21
C ALA A 13 -2.75 68.50 -25.81
N ARG A 14 -1.84 67.97 -24.99
CA ARG A 14 -0.79 67.05 -25.45
C ARG A 14 -1.32 65.72 -25.97
N ARG A 15 -2.36 65.14 -25.35
CA ARG A 15 -3.01 63.91 -25.85
C ARG A 15 -3.75 64.14 -27.17
N ALA A 16 -4.40 65.29 -27.35
CA ALA A 16 -5.05 65.66 -28.61
C ALA A 16 -4.04 65.89 -29.75
N ARG A 17 -2.90 66.53 -29.45
CA ARG A 17 -1.81 66.73 -30.43
C ARG A 17 -1.16 65.41 -30.85
N ARG A 18 -0.86 64.51 -29.90
CA ARG A 18 -0.33 63.15 -30.18
C ARG A 18 -1.31 62.25 -30.95
N ARG A 19 -2.62 62.41 -30.75
CA ARG A 19 -3.65 61.68 -31.54
C ARG A 19 -3.75 62.20 -32.97
N ARG A 20 -3.62 63.51 -33.20
CA ARG A 20 -3.57 64.10 -34.55
C ARG A 20 -2.29 63.71 -35.31
N GLU A 21 -1.15 63.63 -34.62
CA GLU A 21 0.12 63.20 -35.23
C GLU A 21 0.17 61.70 -35.58
N ARG A 22 -0.55 60.83 -34.85
CA ARG A 22 -0.51 59.37 -35.09
C ARG A 22 -1.43 58.82 -36.17
N TRP A 23 -2.57 59.47 -36.48
CA TRP A 23 -3.61 58.86 -37.33
C TRP A 23 -4.00 59.68 -38.57
N GLY A 24 -3.54 60.94 -38.67
CA GLY A 24 -3.98 61.86 -39.73
C GLY A 24 -5.50 62.12 -39.69
N THR A 25 -5.97 63.13 -40.41
CA THR A 25 -7.41 63.45 -40.51
C THR A 25 -8.22 62.33 -41.16
N ALA A 26 -7.59 61.49 -42.01
CA ALA A 26 -8.23 60.35 -42.66
C ALA A 26 -8.47 59.15 -41.70
N GLY A 27 -7.54 58.84 -40.78
CA GLY A 27 -7.70 57.73 -39.83
C GLY A 27 -8.76 57.99 -38.76
N LEU A 28 -8.96 59.25 -38.38
CA LEU A 28 -10.02 59.66 -37.45
C LEU A 28 -11.43 59.57 -38.06
N LEU A 29 -11.55 59.76 -39.38
CA LEU A 29 -12.82 59.60 -40.11
C LEU A 29 -13.18 58.12 -40.33
N ALA A 30 -12.18 57.24 -40.49
CA ALA A 30 -12.39 55.79 -40.59
C ALA A 30 -12.86 55.18 -39.27
N GLN A 31 -12.24 55.58 -38.14
CA GLN A 31 -12.65 55.15 -36.80
C GLN A 31 -14.09 55.59 -36.48
N ALA A 32 -14.46 56.82 -36.86
CA ALA A 32 -15.81 57.35 -36.64
C ALA A 32 -16.89 56.69 -37.53
N ARG A 33 -16.51 56.13 -38.69
CA ARG A 33 -17.41 55.33 -39.53
C ARG A 33 -17.61 53.93 -38.95
N ALA A 34 -16.55 53.27 -38.48
CA ALA A 34 -16.63 51.97 -37.82
C ALA A 34 -17.50 52.02 -36.55
N ASP A 35 -17.30 53.04 -35.70
CA ASP A 35 -18.11 53.24 -34.50
C ASP A 35 -19.60 53.50 -34.80
N ARG A 36 -19.93 54.11 -35.95
CA ARG A 36 -21.32 54.33 -36.39
C ARG A 36 -21.99 53.05 -36.89
N GLU A 37 -21.23 52.19 -37.56
CA GLU A 37 -21.70 50.93 -38.14
C GLU A 37 -21.94 49.86 -37.05
N GLU A 38 -21.06 49.82 -36.04
CA GLU A 38 -21.24 49.01 -34.82
C GLU A 38 -22.44 49.48 -33.97
N ARG A 39 -22.71 50.80 -33.93
CA ARG A 39 -23.90 51.35 -33.26
C ARG A 39 -25.20 50.99 -33.98
N ARG A 40 -25.20 50.99 -35.32
CA ARG A 40 -26.36 50.65 -36.15
C ARG A 40 -26.74 49.17 -36.03
N THR A 41 -25.75 48.28 -36.05
CA THR A 41 -25.96 46.83 -35.86
C THR A 41 -26.47 46.49 -34.45
N ARG A 42 -26.03 47.22 -33.43
CA ARG A 42 -26.54 47.09 -32.05
C ARG A 42 -28.00 47.53 -31.90
N LEU A 43 -28.41 48.60 -32.60
CA LEU A 43 -29.79 49.09 -32.63
C LEU A 43 -30.73 48.13 -33.39
N GLU A 44 -30.29 47.59 -34.53
CA GLU A 44 -31.06 46.61 -35.31
C GLU A 44 -31.27 45.29 -34.52
N ARG A 45 -30.27 44.82 -33.75
CA ARG A 45 -30.39 43.65 -32.86
C ARG A 45 -31.37 43.88 -31.71
N SER A 46 -31.38 45.08 -31.13
CA SER A 46 -32.33 45.47 -30.08
C SER A 46 -33.79 45.55 -30.59
N SER A 47 -33.98 45.90 -31.87
CA SER A 47 -35.30 45.99 -32.49
C SER A 47 -35.93 44.63 -32.80
N ARG A 48 -35.12 43.59 -33.05
CA ARG A 48 -35.61 42.19 -33.23
C ARG A 48 -35.96 41.54 -31.89
N LEU A 49 -35.21 41.84 -30.84
CA LEU A 49 -35.53 41.42 -29.46
C LEU A 49 -36.85 42.03 -28.95
N ARG A 50 -37.21 43.25 -29.38
CA ARG A 50 -38.52 43.85 -29.04
C ARG A 50 -39.71 43.21 -29.76
N ARG A 51 -39.52 42.56 -30.92
CA ARG A 51 -40.62 41.95 -31.68
C ARG A 51 -40.91 40.50 -31.27
N GLY A 52 -39.94 39.76 -30.74
CA GLY A 52 -40.14 38.39 -30.26
C GLY A 52 -40.69 38.26 -28.83
N VAL A 53 -40.74 39.35 -28.05
CA VAL A 53 -41.14 39.32 -26.63
C VAL A 53 -42.63 39.64 -26.44
N MET A 54 -43.36 40.01 -27.49
CA MET A 54 -44.77 40.40 -27.39
C MET A 54 -45.81 39.32 -27.77
N GLU A 55 -45.40 38.14 -28.22
CA GLU A 55 -46.35 37.11 -28.72
C GLU A 55 -46.47 35.82 -27.87
N ASP A 56 -45.73 35.64 -26.77
CA ASP A 56 -45.70 34.32 -26.08
C ASP A 56 -46.05 34.35 -24.58
N HIS A 57 -46.84 35.33 -24.12
CA HIS A 57 -47.22 35.47 -22.70
C HIS A 57 -48.60 34.91 -22.33
N SER A 58 -49.15 33.97 -23.10
CA SER A 58 -50.27 33.16 -22.64
C SER A 58 -49.90 31.69 -22.64
N THR A 59 -49.81 31.09 -21.45
CA THR A 59 -49.59 29.66 -21.14
C THR A 59 -48.15 29.21 -20.87
N ARG A 60 -47.65 29.49 -19.64
CA ARG A 60 -46.85 28.57 -18.80
C ARG A 60 -46.47 29.28 -17.50
N GLY A 61 -46.76 28.64 -16.36
CA GLY A 61 -46.30 29.12 -15.06
C GLY A 61 -44.85 28.70 -14.88
N ASP A 62 -43.93 29.66 -14.86
CA ASP A 62 -42.51 29.40 -14.60
C ASP A 62 -41.84 30.60 -13.92
N SER A 63 -40.87 30.23 -13.08
CA SER A 63 -40.08 31.01 -12.12
C SER A 63 -39.21 32.08 -12.78
N ALA A 64 -39.68 33.33 -12.82
CA ALA A 64 -38.81 34.48 -13.07
C ALA A 64 -37.96 34.79 -11.82
N PRO A 65 -36.73 35.31 -11.96
CA PRO A 65 -35.97 35.80 -10.80
C PRO A 65 -36.82 36.84 -10.07
N ILE A 66 -37.06 36.62 -8.78
CA ILE A 66 -37.79 37.56 -7.93
C ILE A 66 -36.92 38.81 -7.80
N LEU A 67 -37.13 39.78 -8.70
CA LEU A 67 -36.86 41.17 -8.38
C LEU A 67 -37.76 41.49 -7.19
N LEU A 68 -37.14 41.63 -6.01
CA LEU A 68 -37.80 41.92 -4.73
C LEU A 68 -38.97 42.89 -4.95
N ALA A 69 -40.18 42.45 -4.58
CA ALA A 69 -41.39 43.25 -4.76
C ALA A 69 -41.21 44.66 -4.19
N GLU A 70 -41.56 45.68 -4.98
CA GLU A 70 -41.48 47.07 -4.57
C GLU A 70 -42.31 47.29 -3.29
N THR A 71 -41.76 47.94 -2.26
CA THR A 71 -42.52 48.26 -1.03
C THR A 71 -43.62 49.30 -1.32
N PRO A 72 -44.71 49.37 -0.52
CA PRO A 72 -45.79 50.35 -0.75
C PRO A 72 -45.31 51.81 -0.80
N ALA A 73 -44.26 52.15 -0.06
CA ALA A 73 -43.62 53.47 -0.06
C ALA A 73 -42.87 53.78 -1.38
N GLU A 74 -42.47 52.75 -2.14
CA GLU A 74 -41.75 52.89 -3.42
C GLU A 74 -42.68 53.26 -4.59
N ARG A 75 -43.98 53.00 -4.47
CA ARG A 75 -44.98 53.47 -5.45
C ARG A 75 -45.25 54.98 -5.36
N GLU A 76 -44.93 55.62 -4.24
CA GLU A 76 -45.25 57.03 -3.96
C GLU A 76 -44.10 58.02 -4.25
N GLU A 77 -42.89 57.56 -4.58
CA GLU A 77 -41.79 58.48 -4.94
C GLU A 77 -42.07 59.22 -6.26
N ARG A 78 -42.16 60.56 -6.19
CA ARG A 78 -42.42 61.40 -7.36
C ARG A 78 -41.34 61.23 -8.44
N PRO A 79 -41.71 61.11 -9.73
CA PRO A 79 -40.74 60.99 -10.81
C PRO A 79 -39.84 62.23 -10.88
N ILE A 80 -38.58 62.03 -11.26
CA ILE A 80 -37.64 63.15 -11.45
C ILE A 80 -38.07 63.89 -12.71
N SER A 81 -38.48 65.15 -12.56
CA SER A 81 -38.84 66.01 -13.68
C SER A 81 -37.58 66.38 -14.47
N LEU A 82 -37.56 66.05 -15.75
CA LEU A 82 -36.46 66.44 -16.63
C LEU A 82 -36.50 67.94 -16.93
N PRO A 83 -35.37 68.66 -16.86
CA PRO A 83 -35.34 70.07 -17.21
C PRO A 83 -35.64 70.27 -18.69
N ARG A 84 -36.37 71.34 -19.02
CA ARG A 84 -36.68 71.70 -20.42
C ARG A 84 -35.44 72.25 -21.10
N ALA A 85 -35.14 71.76 -22.31
CA ALA A 85 -34.06 72.28 -23.12
C ALA A 85 -34.30 73.77 -23.46
N PRO A 86 -33.25 74.63 -23.46
CA PRO A 86 -33.38 76.03 -23.84
C PRO A 86 -33.85 76.13 -25.30
N ARG A 87 -34.86 76.97 -25.55
CA ARG A 87 -35.42 77.18 -26.89
C ARG A 87 -34.80 78.43 -27.52
N GLU A 88 -34.48 78.38 -28.81
CA GLU A 88 -34.06 79.59 -29.52
C GLU A 88 -35.22 80.59 -29.57
N LEU A 89 -35.03 81.76 -28.96
CA LEU A 89 -36.03 82.85 -28.98
C LEU A 89 -36.24 83.32 -30.44
N PRO A 90 -37.49 83.37 -30.94
CA PRO A 90 -37.77 83.86 -32.29
C PRO A 90 -37.32 85.32 -32.46
N SER A 91 -36.93 85.72 -33.67
CA SER A 91 -36.54 87.10 -33.96
C SER A 91 -37.75 88.04 -33.85
N SER A 92 -37.66 89.06 -32.99
CA SER A 92 -38.69 90.11 -32.92
C SER A 92 -38.77 90.88 -34.25
N PRO A 93 -39.98 91.14 -34.78
CA PRO A 93 -40.14 91.96 -35.98
C PRO A 93 -39.67 93.40 -35.72
N PHE A 94 -39.12 94.05 -36.75
CA PHE A 94 -38.68 95.44 -36.67
C PHE A 94 -39.86 96.37 -36.29
N PRO A 95 -39.73 97.27 -35.29
CA PRO A 95 -40.86 98.03 -34.74
C PRO A 95 -41.26 99.22 -35.63
N TRP A 96 -41.85 98.91 -36.78
CA TRP A 96 -42.30 99.90 -37.78
C TRP A 96 -43.27 100.95 -37.21
N LEU A 97 -44.13 100.56 -36.26
CA LEU A 97 -45.08 101.48 -35.61
C LEU A 97 -44.37 102.61 -34.86
N MET A 98 -43.26 102.32 -34.15
CA MET A 98 -42.49 103.36 -33.44
C MET A 98 -41.75 104.29 -34.40
N MET A 99 -41.42 103.82 -35.60
CA MET A 99 -40.82 104.63 -36.65
C MET A 99 -41.85 105.56 -37.33
N LEU A 100 -43.07 105.07 -37.57
CA LEU A 100 -44.10 105.79 -38.34
C LEU A 100 -44.93 106.77 -37.49
N THR A 101 -45.16 106.48 -36.21
CA THR A 101 -46.08 107.27 -35.37
C THR A 101 -45.61 108.72 -35.18
N PRO A 102 -44.34 109.01 -34.81
CA PRO A 102 -43.86 110.39 -34.67
C PRO A 102 -43.77 111.12 -36.01
N ALA A 103 -43.54 110.39 -37.11
CA ALA A 103 -43.54 110.95 -38.45
C ALA A 103 -44.94 111.41 -38.85
N ALA A 104 -45.97 110.58 -38.63
CA ALA A 104 -47.35 110.95 -38.89
C ALA A 104 -47.82 112.12 -37.99
N LEU A 105 -47.46 112.08 -36.70
CA LEU A 105 -47.80 113.15 -35.75
C LEU A 105 -47.09 114.46 -36.12
N GLY A 106 -45.82 114.41 -36.48
CA GLY A 106 -45.03 115.56 -36.93
C GLY A 106 -45.64 116.20 -38.17
N VAL A 107 -45.99 115.39 -39.19
CA VAL A 107 -46.66 115.89 -40.41
C VAL A 107 -48.04 116.48 -40.10
N GLY A 108 -48.85 115.82 -39.25
CA GLY A 108 -50.15 116.33 -38.84
C GLY A 108 -50.06 117.68 -38.11
N LEU A 109 -49.07 117.84 -37.23
CA LEU A 109 -48.82 119.10 -36.52
C LEU A 109 -48.38 120.22 -37.46
N VAL A 110 -47.56 119.94 -38.48
CA VAL A 110 -47.17 120.93 -39.50
C VAL A 110 -48.39 121.43 -40.26
N VAL A 111 -49.27 120.51 -40.70
CA VAL A 111 -50.48 120.86 -41.45
C VAL A 111 -51.44 121.71 -40.59
N MET A 112 -51.53 121.43 -39.30
CA MET A 112 -52.47 122.11 -38.41
C MET A 112 -51.95 123.47 -37.90
N THR A 113 -50.64 123.59 -37.66
CA THR A 113 -50.06 124.78 -36.99
C THR A 113 -49.25 125.69 -37.93
N GLY A 114 -48.89 125.22 -39.13
CA GLY A 114 -48.04 125.95 -40.09
C GLY A 114 -46.56 126.05 -39.71
N SER A 115 -46.14 125.49 -38.56
CA SER A 115 -44.77 125.55 -38.08
C SER A 115 -43.92 124.41 -38.65
N SER A 116 -42.83 124.74 -39.35
CA SER A 116 -41.86 123.77 -39.89
C SER A 116 -41.04 123.07 -38.81
N PHE A 117 -40.96 123.64 -37.60
CA PHE A 117 -40.20 123.07 -36.47
C PHE A 117 -40.78 121.72 -36.02
N ALA A 118 -42.07 121.46 -36.27
CA ALA A 118 -42.72 120.20 -35.94
C ALA A 118 -42.15 118.98 -36.71
N LEU A 119 -41.42 119.17 -37.82
CA LEU A 119 -40.75 118.09 -38.55
C LEU A 119 -39.58 117.46 -37.77
N MET A 120 -39.00 118.14 -36.77
CA MET A 120 -37.93 117.55 -35.95
C MET A 120 -38.42 116.33 -35.16
N PHE A 121 -39.70 116.25 -34.80
CA PHE A 121 -40.28 115.09 -34.13
C PHE A 121 -40.32 113.84 -35.01
N ALA A 122 -40.36 114.00 -36.35
CA ALA A 122 -40.30 112.88 -37.28
C ALA A 122 -38.91 112.20 -37.31
N ALA A 123 -37.84 112.94 -37.02
CA ALA A 123 -36.47 112.42 -37.03
C ALA A 123 -36.11 111.59 -35.79
N ILE A 124 -36.84 111.76 -34.69
CA ILE A 124 -36.60 111.05 -33.42
C ILE A 124 -37.05 109.57 -33.52
N GLY A 125 -38.09 109.28 -34.31
CA GLY A 125 -38.64 107.92 -34.48
C GLY A 125 -37.64 106.86 -34.97
N PRO A 126 -36.92 107.09 -36.10
CA PRO A 126 -35.92 106.15 -36.61
C PRO A 126 -34.76 105.86 -35.64
N LEU A 127 -34.33 106.87 -34.87
CA LEU A 127 -33.21 106.74 -33.94
C LEU A 127 -33.57 105.86 -32.74
N LEU A 128 -34.80 106.00 -32.24
CA LEU A 128 -35.36 105.13 -31.19
C LEU A 128 -35.59 103.70 -31.69
N ALA A 129 -36.07 103.53 -32.93
CA ALA A 129 -36.25 102.22 -33.53
C ALA A 129 -34.92 101.45 -33.66
N LEU A 130 -33.83 102.10 -34.10
CA LEU A 130 -32.52 101.47 -34.19
C LEU A 130 -31.95 101.09 -32.80
N GLY A 131 -32.15 101.95 -31.80
CA GLY A 131 -31.78 101.66 -30.41
C GLY A 131 -32.47 100.40 -29.87
N SER A 132 -33.76 100.21 -30.19
CA SER A 132 -34.52 99.03 -29.76
C SER A 132 -34.04 97.71 -30.36
N VAL A 133 -33.57 97.70 -31.63
CA VAL A 133 -33.10 96.46 -32.29
C VAL A 133 -31.78 95.98 -31.70
N VAL A 134 -30.86 96.91 -31.41
CA VAL A 134 -29.58 96.58 -30.76
C VAL A 134 -29.82 96.08 -29.34
N ASP A 135 -30.71 96.74 -28.59
CA ASP A 135 -31.09 96.32 -27.23
C ASP A 135 -31.71 94.91 -27.24
N HIS A 136 -32.60 94.61 -28.20
CA HIS A 136 -33.18 93.27 -28.36
C HIS A 136 -32.14 92.18 -28.71
N ALA A 137 -31.12 92.49 -29.52
CA ALA A 137 -30.08 91.53 -29.87
C ALA A 137 -29.15 91.21 -28.67
N VAL A 138 -28.81 92.22 -27.87
CA VAL A 138 -28.03 92.06 -26.64
C VAL A 138 -28.83 91.31 -25.58
N GLN A 139 -30.10 91.67 -25.38
CA GLN A 139 -31.01 91.00 -24.46
C GLN A 139 -31.23 89.53 -24.85
N ARG A 140 -31.43 89.21 -26.14
CA ARG A 140 -31.60 87.82 -26.61
C ARG A 140 -30.41 86.93 -26.27
N ARG A 141 -29.18 87.43 -26.48
CA ARG A 141 -27.95 86.67 -26.19
C ARG A 141 -27.70 86.54 -24.68
N ALA A 142 -28.06 87.56 -23.89
CA ALA A 142 -28.00 87.51 -22.44
C ALA A 142 -29.04 86.53 -21.84
N THR A 143 -30.27 86.52 -22.37
CA THR A 143 -31.35 85.63 -21.94
C THR A 143 -31.04 84.17 -22.30
N TYR A 144 -30.60 83.86 -23.52
CA TYR A 144 -30.22 82.49 -23.90
C TYR A 144 -29.06 81.94 -23.05
N ARG A 145 -28.04 82.77 -22.74
CA ARG A 145 -26.94 82.35 -21.84
C ARG A 145 -27.45 82.05 -20.43
N ARG A 146 -28.37 82.87 -19.89
CA ARG A 146 -28.97 82.63 -18.58
C ARG A 146 -29.81 81.35 -18.57
N GLU A 147 -30.57 81.08 -19.64
CA GLU A 147 -31.37 79.86 -19.80
C GLU A 147 -30.49 78.61 -19.95
N ASP A 148 -29.40 78.65 -20.72
CA ASP A 148 -28.45 77.52 -20.85
C ASP A 148 -27.68 77.26 -19.53
N GLU A 149 -27.27 78.31 -18.80
CA GLU A 149 -26.67 78.17 -17.46
C GLU A 149 -27.66 77.62 -16.40
N GLN A 150 -28.95 77.96 -16.53
CA GLN A 150 -30.02 77.39 -15.69
C GLN A 150 -30.28 75.93 -16.05
N PHE A 151 -30.32 75.60 -17.34
CA PHE A 151 -30.45 74.23 -17.83
C PHE A 151 -29.29 73.33 -17.37
N ASP A 152 -28.05 73.82 -17.48
CA ASP A 152 -26.85 73.12 -16.99
C ASP A 152 -26.86 72.88 -15.49
N ARG A 153 -27.38 73.85 -14.70
CA ARG A 153 -27.58 73.66 -13.26
C ARG A 153 -28.64 72.60 -12.98
N ALA A 154 -29.79 72.67 -13.66
CA ALA A 154 -30.87 71.72 -13.49
C ALA A 154 -30.48 70.29 -13.93
N ILE A 155 -29.66 70.12 -14.97
CA ILE A 155 -29.09 68.82 -15.36
C ILE A 155 -28.16 68.27 -14.27
N ARG A 156 -27.28 69.12 -13.70
CA ARG A 156 -26.40 68.69 -12.60
C ARG A 156 -27.19 68.29 -11.35
N GLU A 157 -28.23 69.05 -11.01
CA GLU A 157 -29.14 68.75 -9.90
C GLU A 157 -29.90 67.42 -10.13
N ALA A 158 -30.46 67.22 -11.33
CA ALA A 158 -31.12 65.97 -11.70
C ALA A 158 -30.15 64.77 -11.69
N THR A 159 -28.91 64.95 -12.17
CA THR A 159 -27.86 63.92 -12.13
C THR A 159 -27.52 63.55 -10.69
N ALA A 160 -27.39 64.54 -9.81
CA ALA A 160 -27.13 64.33 -8.40
C ALA A 160 -28.31 63.61 -7.70
N ASP A 161 -29.56 63.94 -8.05
CA ASP A 161 -30.74 63.27 -7.49
C ASP A 161 -30.85 61.82 -7.97
N ILE A 162 -30.59 61.54 -9.26
CA ILE A 162 -30.50 60.17 -9.81
C ILE A 162 -29.41 59.37 -9.07
N ALA A 163 -28.21 59.93 -8.94
CA ALA A 163 -27.11 59.28 -8.24
C ALA A 163 -27.45 59.00 -6.76
N LYS A 164 -28.12 59.94 -6.08
CA LYS A 164 -28.57 59.80 -4.70
C LYS A 164 -29.63 58.71 -4.55
N ARG A 165 -30.62 58.65 -5.44
CA ARG A 165 -31.67 57.60 -5.44
C ARG A 165 -31.08 56.22 -5.78
N ALA A 166 -30.20 56.15 -6.79
CA ALA A 166 -29.49 54.92 -7.13
C ALA A 166 -28.61 54.43 -5.97
N ALA A 167 -27.91 55.33 -5.27
CA ALA A 167 -27.11 55.00 -4.09
C ALA A 167 -27.98 54.50 -2.92
N ARG A 168 -29.15 55.13 -2.68
CA ARG A 168 -30.12 54.65 -1.67
C ARG A 168 -30.65 53.27 -2.02
N GLU A 169 -31.02 53.04 -3.27
CA GLU A 169 -31.52 51.75 -3.74
C GLU A 169 -30.46 50.66 -3.62
N ARG A 170 -29.23 50.95 -4.03
CA ARG A 170 -28.09 50.06 -3.85
C ARG A 170 -27.82 49.76 -2.37
N ALA A 171 -27.82 50.79 -1.50
CA ALA A 171 -27.63 50.63 -0.07
C ALA A 171 -28.73 49.78 0.58
N ARG A 172 -30.00 49.93 0.16
CA ARG A 172 -31.12 49.10 0.63
C ARG A 172 -30.92 47.62 0.25
N ARG A 173 -30.51 47.34 -1.00
CA ARG A 173 -30.25 45.96 -1.45
C ARG A 173 -29.04 45.34 -0.77
N LEU A 174 -27.97 46.11 -0.58
CA LEU A 174 -26.79 45.68 0.19
C LEU A 174 -27.11 45.49 1.68
N ALA A 175 -28.05 46.26 2.25
CA ALA A 175 -28.48 46.03 3.63
C ALA A 175 -29.22 44.69 3.79
N ARG A 176 -30.01 44.26 2.79
CA ARG A 176 -30.66 42.93 2.78
C ARG A 176 -29.69 41.81 2.44
N HIS A 177 -28.72 42.06 1.56
CA HIS A 177 -27.68 41.12 1.18
C HIS A 177 -26.30 41.76 1.26
N PRO A 178 -25.71 41.82 2.47
CA PRO A 178 -24.39 42.43 2.65
C PRO A 178 -23.32 41.69 1.83
N PRO A 179 -22.33 42.41 1.28
CA PRO A 179 -21.20 41.77 0.65
C PRO A 179 -20.42 40.97 1.72
N VAL A 180 -19.95 39.79 1.35
CA VAL A 180 -19.28 38.86 2.25
C VAL A 180 -18.04 39.50 2.89
N ALA A 181 -17.32 40.35 2.16
CA ALA A 181 -16.19 41.09 2.71
C ALA A 181 -16.57 41.94 3.94
N ALA A 182 -17.74 42.60 3.92
CA ALA A 182 -18.23 43.39 5.05
C ALA A 182 -18.67 42.51 6.23
N ILE A 183 -19.17 41.29 5.94
CA ILE A 183 -19.51 40.29 6.97
C ILE A 183 -18.24 39.75 7.65
N VAL A 184 -17.21 39.44 6.86
CA VAL A 184 -15.91 38.94 7.34
C VAL A 184 -15.21 39.97 8.22
N ASN A 185 -15.24 41.25 7.82
CA ASN A 185 -14.64 42.36 8.57
C ASN A 185 -15.44 42.77 9.82
N GLY A 186 -16.63 42.20 10.03
CA GLY A 186 -17.51 42.57 11.14
C GLY A 186 -18.13 43.96 11.04
N GLU A 187 -18.15 44.55 9.83
CA GLU A 187 -18.71 45.89 9.58
C GLU A 187 -20.24 45.90 9.61
N VAL A 188 -20.88 44.74 9.38
CA VAL A 188 -22.33 44.59 9.31
C VAL A 188 -22.79 43.42 10.18
N ALA A 189 -23.79 43.66 11.03
CA ALA A 189 -24.42 42.60 11.82
C ALA A 189 -25.31 41.71 10.91
N PRO A 190 -25.33 40.38 11.12
CA PRO A 190 -26.12 39.48 10.30
C PRO A 190 -27.61 39.84 10.36
N VAL A 191 -28.20 40.13 9.20
CA VAL A 191 -29.63 40.43 9.06
C VAL A 191 -30.38 39.10 9.05
N ALA A 192 -31.07 38.79 10.14
CA ALA A 192 -32.03 37.70 10.18
C ALA A 192 -33.23 38.08 9.30
N THR A 193 -33.39 37.42 8.16
CA THR A 193 -34.62 37.54 7.37
C THR A 193 -35.70 36.62 7.94
N ALA A 194 -36.97 36.99 7.73
CA ALA A 194 -38.16 36.26 8.15
C ALA A 194 -38.12 34.77 7.74
N PRO A 195 -38.85 33.88 8.43
CA PRO A 195 -38.86 32.45 8.13
C PRO A 195 -39.41 32.21 6.72
N ASP A 196 -38.52 31.90 5.78
CA ASP A 196 -38.91 31.27 4.52
C ASP A 196 -39.34 29.82 4.80
N ASP A 197 -40.48 29.41 4.24
CA ASP A 197 -40.99 28.05 4.22
C ASP A 197 -39.99 27.06 3.56
N ASP A 198 -40.30 25.76 3.59
CA ASP A 198 -39.56 24.56 3.12
C ASP A 198 -39.02 24.58 1.65
N VAL A 199 -38.96 25.72 0.99
CA VAL A 199 -38.75 25.91 -0.45
C VAL A 199 -37.26 25.97 -0.85
N GLY A 200 -36.34 26.49 -0.03
CA GLY A 200 -34.90 26.52 -0.33
C GLY A 200 -34.10 27.58 0.46
N ALA A 201 -32.79 27.69 0.21
CA ALA A 201 -31.92 28.70 0.83
C ALA A 201 -31.66 29.88 -0.13
N THR A 202 -31.96 31.10 0.32
CA THR A 202 -31.63 32.32 -0.42
C THR A 202 -30.15 32.65 -0.27
N VAL A 203 -29.42 32.67 -1.39
CA VAL A 203 -27.97 32.84 -1.46
C VAL A 203 -27.55 33.98 -2.39
N ALA A 204 -26.53 34.74 -2.00
CA ALA A 204 -25.92 35.77 -2.85
C ALA A 204 -24.73 35.19 -3.65
N LEU A 205 -24.85 35.14 -4.97
CA LEU A 205 -23.87 34.51 -5.87
C LEU A 205 -22.86 35.48 -6.50
N GLY A 206 -22.93 36.76 -6.14
CA GLY A 206 -22.06 37.80 -6.68
C GLY A 206 -22.77 39.15 -6.74
N THR A 207 -22.19 40.09 -7.47
CA THR A 207 -22.84 41.37 -7.80
C THR A 207 -23.05 41.50 -9.30
N THR A 208 -24.14 42.16 -9.71
CA THR A 208 -24.46 42.41 -11.10
C THR A 208 -25.07 43.80 -11.30
N SER A 209 -25.39 44.12 -12.55
CA SER A 209 -26.06 45.35 -12.96
C SER A 209 -27.51 45.04 -13.27
N VAL A 210 -28.43 45.72 -12.60
CA VAL A 210 -29.88 45.45 -12.69
C VAL A 210 -30.63 46.69 -13.20
N PRO A 211 -31.78 46.53 -13.88
CA PRO A 211 -32.64 47.66 -14.21
C PRO A 211 -32.99 48.47 -12.96
N SER A 212 -32.91 49.78 -13.10
CA SER A 212 -33.22 50.77 -12.07
C SER A 212 -34.73 50.99 -11.95
N GLY A 213 -35.24 51.13 -10.73
CA GLY A 213 -36.63 51.54 -10.47
C GLY A 213 -36.89 53.05 -10.57
N ILE A 214 -35.87 53.85 -10.93
CA ILE A 214 -35.99 55.32 -10.99
C ILE A 214 -36.90 55.73 -12.16
N ARG A 215 -38.02 56.40 -11.85
CA ARG A 215 -38.96 56.92 -12.85
C ARG A 215 -38.58 58.35 -13.25
N LEU A 216 -38.44 58.58 -14.55
CA LEU A 216 -38.21 59.90 -15.15
C LEU A 216 -39.49 60.40 -15.81
N ASP A 217 -39.86 61.65 -15.58
CA ASP A 217 -40.97 62.30 -16.30
C ASP A 217 -40.43 62.90 -17.60
N ALA A 218 -40.64 62.17 -18.71
CA ALA A 218 -40.06 62.43 -20.01
C ALA A 218 -41.12 62.90 -21.00
N THR A 219 -41.46 64.18 -20.96
CA THR A 219 -42.44 64.77 -21.88
C THR A 219 -41.83 65.28 -23.20
N ASP A 220 -40.52 65.56 -23.28
CA ASP A 220 -39.82 65.96 -24.51
C ASP A 220 -38.30 65.68 -24.39
N VAL A 221 -37.80 64.54 -24.89
CA VAL A 221 -36.38 64.10 -24.71
C VAL A 221 -35.56 64.20 -26.01
N ALA A 222 -36.17 64.60 -27.13
CA ALA A 222 -35.70 64.13 -28.43
C ALA A 222 -34.43 64.80 -29.02
N GLU A 223 -33.90 65.91 -28.49
CA GLU A 223 -32.85 66.64 -29.24
C GLU A 223 -31.56 67.05 -28.49
N ASP A 224 -31.48 66.98 -27.14
CA ASP A 224 -30.23 67.31 -26.41
C ASP A 224 -29.49 66.05 -25.88
N ARG A 225 -28.19 65.95 -26.21
CA ARG A 225 -27.30 64.85 -25.79
C ARG A 225 -27.16 64.74 -24.27
N ARG A 226 -27.22 65.87 -23.54
CA ARG A 226 -27.12 65.92 -22.06
C ARG A 226 -28.33 65.24 -21.40
N LEU A 227 -29.52 65.40 -21.98
CA LEU A 227 -30.75 64.71 -21.54
C LEU A 227 -30.70 63.21 -21.85
N ALA A 228 -30.15 62.81 -23.00
CA ALA A 228 -29.99 61.41 -23.37
C ALA A 228 -29.03 60.65 -22.42
N ASP A 229 -27.89 61.27 -22.08
CA ASP A 229 -26.93 60.69 -21.13
C ASP A 229 -27.54 60.54 -19.71
N LEU A 230 -28.39 61.50 -19.31
CA LEU A 230 -29.12 61.47 -18.04
C LEU A 230 -30.12 60.30 -17.99
N VAL A 231 -30.91 60.11 -19.05
CA VAL A 231 -31.86 59.00 -19.17
C VAL A 231 -31.15 57.66 -19.12
N GLU A 232 -30.01 57.53 -19.80
CA GLU A 232 -29.24 56.28 -19.79
C GLU A 232 -28.66 55.98 -18.39
N SER A 233 -28.17 57.00 -17.67
CA SER A 233 -27.65 56.84 -16.30
C SER A 233 -28.71 56.41 -15.28
N ALA A 234 -29.98 56.71 -15.54
CA ALA A 234 -31.09 56.33 -14.66
C ALA A 234 -31.61 54.91 -14.91
N ARG A 235 -31.17 54.21 -15.96
CA ARG A 235 -31.72 52.91 -16.39
C ARG A 235 -31.19 51.70 -15.64
N VAL A 236 -29.95 51.75 -15.15
CA VAL A 236 -29.26 50.58 -14.59
C VAL A 236 -28.56 50.99 -13.29
N ILE A 237 -28.61 50.11 -12.29
CA ILE A 237 -27.87 50.25 -11.05
C ILE A 237 -26.82 49.14 -11.00
N ASP A 238 -25.56 49.55 -10.93
CA ASP A 238 -24.41 48.64 -10.87
C ASP A 238 -24.07 48.23 -9.43
N GLY A 239 -23.45 47.05 -9.29
CA GLY A 239 -22.90 46.57 -8.03
C GLY A 239 -23.96 46.19 -7.01
N VAL A 240 -25.06 45.60 -7.49
CA VAL A 240 -26.17 45.09 -6.68
C VAL A 240 -26.01 43.58 -6.51
N PRO A 241 -26.28 43.00 -5.32
CA PRO A 241 -26.21 41.56 -5.11
C PRO A 241 -27.14 40.78 -6.06
N TYR A 242 -26.61 39.76 -6.73
CA TYR A 242 -27.40 38.78 -7.46
C TYR A 242 -27.79 37.65 -6.50
N VAL A 243 -29.09 37.43 -6.34
CA VAL A 243 -29.65 36.56 -5.30
C VAL A 243 -30.58 35.55 -5.94
N GLU A 244 -30.43 34.28 -5.57
CA GLU A 244 -31.36 33.21 -5.94
C GLU A 244 -31.72 32.34 -4.72
N THR A 245 -32.90 31.73 -4.75
CA THR A 245 -33.35 30.77 -3.73
C THR A 245 -33.15 29.36 -4.27
N VAL A 246 -32.21 28.61 -3.68
CA VAL A 246 -31.76 27.32 -4.21
C VAL A 246 -31.60 26.28 -3.10
N ARG A 247 -31.76 25.01 -3.44
CA ARG A 247 -31.49 23.85 -2.58
C ARG A 247 -30.14 23.21 -2.89
N ALA A 248 -29.72 23.28 -4.14
CA ALA A 248 -28.46 22.73 -4.62
C ALA A 248 -27.71 23.71 -5.54
N CYS A 249 -26.47 24.03 -5.16
CA CYS A 249 -25.57 24.87 -5.95
C CYS A 249 -24.32 24.08 -6.35
N ALA A 250 -23.90 24.18 -7.61
CA ALA A 250 -22.60 23.71 -8.06
C ALA A 250 -21.67 24.89 -8.37
N ILE A 251 -20.41 24.79 -7.98
CA ILE A 251 -19.37 25.78 -8.30
C ILE A 251 -18.38 25.11 -9.23
N ALA A 252 -18.19 25.70 -10.41
CA ALA A 252 -17.31 25.19 -11.45
C ALA A 252 -16.15 26.15 -11.69
N GLY A 253 -14.92 25.64 -11.82
CA GLY A 253 -13.76 26.43 -12.22
C GLY A 253 -12.46 26.04 -11.50
N PRO A 254 -11.39 26.83 -11.65
CA PRO A 254 -10.09 26.56 -11.03
C PRO A 254 -10.20 26.39 -9.50
N HIS A 255 -9.47 25.42 -8.96
CA HIS A 255 -9.57 24.98 -7.56
C HIS A 255 -9.59 26.13 -6.53
N GLU A 256 -8.64 27.05 -6.61
CA GLU A 256 -8.51 28.17 -5.65
C GLU A 256 -9.73 29.10 -5.66
N ARG A 257 -10.25 29.42 -6.86
CA ARG A 257 -11.44 30.28 -7.01
C ARG A 257 -12.71 29.56 -6.61
N ALA A 258 -12.81 28.26 -6.92
CA ALA A 258 -13.96 27.44 -6.56
C ALA A 258 -14.06 27.30 -5.02
N VAL A 259 -12.95 27.04 -4.34
CA VAL A 259 -12.86 27.02 -2.87
C VAL A 259 -13.20 28.39 -2.28
N GLY A 260 -12.63 29.48 -2.82
CA GLY A 260 -12.92 30.82 -2.32
C GLY A 260 -14.37 31.27 -2.49
N ALA A 261 -15.02 30.88 -3.59
CA ALA A 261 -16.45 31.10 -3.80
C ALA A 261 -17.31 30.23 -2.87
N ALA A 262 -16.89 28.99 -2.60
CA ALA A 262 -17.56 28.13 -1.63
C ALA A 262 -17.52 28.74 -0.22
N PHE A 263 -16.38 29.27 0.23
CA PHE A 263 -16.30 29.98 1.51
C PHE A 263 -17.20 31.21 1.54
N ALA A 264 -17.24 32.00 0.46
CA ALA A 264 -18.12 33.15 0.39
C ALA A 264 -19.60 32.77 0.55
N LEU A 265 -20.03 31.71 -0.13
CA LEU A 265 -21.38 31.16 -0.05
C LEU A 265 -21.72 30.64 1.35
N LEU A 266 -20.77 29.95 2.00
CA LEU A 266 -20.96 29.42 3.36
C LEU A 266 -21.06 30.53 4.40
N ILE A 267 -20.26 31.58 4.28
CA ILE A 267 -20.35 32.77 5.14
C ILE A 267 -21.73 33.42 4.97
N ASP A 268 -22.18 33.60 3.73
CA ASP A 268 -23.48 34.18 3.41
C ASP A 268 -24.64 33.39 4.05
N LEU A 269 -24.63 32.06 3.85
CA LEU A 269 -25.61 31.14 4.41
C LEU A 269 -25.63 31.15 5.95
N ALA A 270 -24.47 31.00 6.57
CA ALA A 270 -24.35 30.91 8.03
C ALA A 270 -24.63 32.25 8.73
N ALA A 271 -24.28 33.38 8.10
CA ALA A 271 -24.64 34.70 8.60
C ALA A 271 -26.16 34.92 8.63
N ARG A 272 -26.89 34.45 7.62
CA ARG A 272 -28.35 34.63 7.53
C ARG A 272 -29.16 33.64 8.36
N ARG A 273 -28.60 32.47 8.67
CA ARG A 273 -29.31 31.36 9.35
C ARG A 273 -28.72 31.05 10.73
N PRO A 274 -29.13 31.79 11.78
CA PRO A 274 -28.62 31.59 13.14
C PRO A 274 -29.04 30.25 13.79
N ALA A 275 -30.00 29.51 13.21
CA ALA A 275 -30.37 28.15 13.64
C ALA A 275 -29.43 27.04 13.10
N GLY A 276 -28.52 27.39 12.18
CA GLY A 276 -27.57 26.48 11.54
C GLY A 276 -28.02 25.96 10.17
N VAL A 277 -27.05 25.48 9.38
CA VAL A 277 -27.24 24.97 8.01
C VAL A 277 -26.78 23.51 7.96
N GLU A 278 -27.59 22.61 7.39
CA GLU A 278 -27.15 21.25 7.07
C GLU A 278 -26.59 21.24 5.65
N LEU A 279 -25.28 21.07 5.53
CA LEU A 279 -24.52 21.14 4.30
C LEU A 279 -24.18 19.74 3.79
N ARG A 280 -24.54 19.44 2.54
CA ARG A 280 -24.07 18.24 1.82
C ARG A 280 -22.99 18.65 0.82
N LEU A 281 -21.75 18.23 1.09
CA LEU A 281 -20.61 18.47 0.20
C LEU A 281 -20.39 17.28 -0.74
N GLY A 282 -20.06 17.55 -2.00
CA GLY A 282 -19.64 16.55 -2.98
C GLY A 282 -18.82 17.14 -4.12
N GLY A 283 -18.22 16.29 -4.95
CA GLY A 283 -17.49 16.71 -6.17
C GLY A 283 -15.98 16.46 -6.11
N SER A 284 -15.18 17.22 -6.86
CA SER A 284 -13.73 17.03 -7.01
C SER A 284 -12.94 17.30 -5.72
N ILE A 285 -11.61 17.13 -5.71
CA ILE A 285 -10.72 17.28 -4.54
C ILE A 285 -10.97 18.58 -3.75
N ALA A 286 -11.43 19.64 -4.42
CA ALA A 286 -11.79 20.93 -3.81
C ALA A 286 -12.76 20.83 -2.63
N HIS A 287 -13.72 19.90 -2.66
CA HIS A 287 -14.67 19.77 -1.55
C HIS A 287 -14.00 19.30 -0.26
N ARG A 288 -12.91 18.52 -0.34
CA ARG A 288 -12.15 18.05 0.83
C ARG A 288 -11.47 19.21 1.55
N VAL A 289 -10.99 20.21 0.81
CA VAL A 289 -10.38 21.42 1.37
C VAL A 289 -11.42 22.24 2.13
N VAL A 290 -12.60 22.46 1.53
CA VAL A 290 -13.71 23.18 2.19
C VAL A 290 -14.18 22.43 3.44
N ALA A 291 -14.33 21.10 3.35
CA ALA A 291 -14.71 20.27 4.50
C ALA A 291 -13.68 20.35 5.64
N ALA A 292 -12.38 20.25 5.32
CA ALA A 292 -11.31 20.38 6.31
C ALA A 292 -11.31 21.75 6.99
N GLU A 293 -11.59 22.82 6.26
CA GLU A 293 -11.67 24.18 6.80
C GLU A 293 -12.85 24.37 7.77
N ILE A 294 -14.02 23.82 7.43
CA ILE A 294 -15.21 23.83 8.31
C ILE A 294 -14.92 23.09 9.62
N LEU A 295 -14.23 21.96 9.54
CA LEU A 295 -13.84 21.18 10.72
C LEU A 295 -12.83 21.96 11.58
N ARG A 296 -11.80 22.53 10.97
CA ARG A 296 -10.74 23.28 11.66
C ARG A 296 -11.27 24.49 12.43
N THR A 297 -12.27 25.16 11.86
CA THR A 297 -12.87 26.36 12.47
C THR A 297 -13.84 26.06 13.61
N GLY A 298 -14.24 24.79 13.81
CA GLY A 298 -15.20 24.40 14.85
C GLY A 298 -16.65 24.73 14.52
N LEU A 299 -16.96 25.16 13.29
CA LEU A 299 -18.32 25.47 12.83
C LEU A 299 -19.27 24.26 12.95
N HIS A 300 -18.71 23.05 12.93
CA HIS A 300 -19.44 21.81 13.16
C HIS A 300 -19.86 21.61 14.63
N GLY A 301 -18.98 21.92 15.60
CA GLY A 301 -19.20 21.64 17.02
C GLY A 301 -20.36 22.43 17.63
N GLU A 302 -20.48 23.71 17.28
CA GLU A 302 -21.62 24.56 17.70
C GLU A 302 -22.86 24.36 16.81
N ARG A 303 -22.84 23.32 15.95
CA ARG A 303 -23.87 23.00 14.96
C ARG A 303 -24.26 24.19 14.08
N ALA A 304 -23.30 25.06 13.77
CA ALA A 304 -23.48 26.20 12.87
C ALA A 304 -23.58 25.72 11.41
N ILE A 305 -22.72 24.78 11.05
CA ILE A 305 -22.74 24.06 9.76
C ILE A 305 -22.58 22.58 10.06
N VAL A 306 -23.59 21.77 9.76
CA VAL A 306 -23.52 20.30 9.89
C VAL A 306 -23.16 19.73 8.53
N VAL A 307 -21.99 19.10 8.40
CA VAL A 307 -21.56 18.49 7.14
C VAL A 307 -22.04 17.04 7.11
N ALA A 308 -22.99 16.73 6.24
CA ALA A 308 -23.39 15.35 5.99
C ALA A 308 -22.57 14.80 4.83
N ALA A 309 -21.81 13.72 5.09
CA ALA A 309 -21.01 13.05 4.08
C ALA A 309 -21.91 12.56 2.92
N SER A 310 -21.66 13.08 1.71
CA SER A 310 -22.33 12.58 0.51
C SER A 310 -21.66 11.27 0.10
N ALA A 311 -22.33 10.14 0.35
CA ALA A 311 -21.98 8.85 -0.23
C ALA A 311 -22.30 8.83 -1.75
N ALA A 312 -21.64 9.68 -2.53
CA ALA A 312 -21.58 9.52 -3.97
C ALA A 312 -20.41 8.59 -4.26
N ARG A 313 -20.71 7.32 -4.54
CA ARG A 313 -19.74 6.38 -5.14
C ARG A 313 -19.17 7.03 -6.40
N GLU A 314 -17.91 7.47 -6.36
CA GLU A 314 -17.15 7.79 -7.56
C GLU A 314 -17.11 6.53 -8.44
N GLY A 315 -17.68 6.61 -9.65
CA GLY A 315 -17.45 5.59 -10.69
C GLY A 315 -18.67 5.00 -11.42
N ARG A 316 -19.90 5.51 -11.28
CA ARG A 316 -21.00 5.08 -12.16
C ARG A 316 -21.90 6.24 -12.59
N PRO A 317 -22.08 6.52 -13.90
CA PRO A 317 -23.05 7.51 -14.34
C PRO A 317 -24.45 7.05 -13.92
N ALA A 318 -25.13 7.87 -13.12
CA ALA A 318 -26.51 7.64 -12.75
C ALA A 318 -27.36 7.68 -14.02
N GLY A 319 -28.13 6.61 -14.28
CA GLY A 319 -29.10 6.59 -15.36
C GLY A 319 -30.16 7.69 -15.20
N PRO A 320 -30.87 8.10 -16.27
CA PRO A 320 -31.62 9.36 -16.31
C PRO A 320 -32.92 9.42 -15.48
N LYS A 321 -33.12 8.56 -14.47
CA LYS A 321 -34.41 8.44 -13.75
C LYS A 321 -34.35 8.16 -12.25
N THR A 322 -33.36 8.64 -11.51
CA THR A 322 -33.45 8.67 -10.04
C THR A 322 -33.80 10.07 -9.57
N ARG A 323 -35.09 10.31 -9.31
CA ARG A 323 -35.51 11.45 -8.48
C ARG A 323 -34.82 11.33 -7.11
N PRO A 324 -34.34 12.44 -6.51
CA PRO A 324 -33.79 12.40 -5.16
C PRO A 324 -34.85 11.84 -4.19
N SER A 325 -34.43 10.91 -3.33
CA SER A 325 -35.32 10.21 -2.42
C SER A 325 -35.97 11.17 -1.43
N THR A 326 -37.30 11.24 -1.46
CA THR A 326 -38.16 11.99 -0.52
C THR A 326 -38.38 11.20 0.79
N GLY A 327 -37.35 10.52 1.30
CA GLY A 327 -37.46 9.75 2.55
C GLY A 327 -37.47 10.68 3.77
N PRO A 328 -38.27 10.40 4.81
CA PRO A 328 -38.26 11.21 6.03
C PRO A 328 -36.98 10.91 6.80
N ILE A 329 -36.08 11.89 6.87
CA ILE A 329 -34.92 11.88 7.75
C ILE A 329 -35.12 13.05 8.70
N SER A 330 -35.70 12.80 9.86
CA SER A 330 -35.71 13.76 10.95
C SER A 330 -35.39 13.00 12.23
N ARG A 331 -34.28 13.35 12.88
CA ARG A 331 -34.11 13.04 14.31
C ARG A 331 -34.95 14.05 15.12
N PRO A 332 -35.47 13.69 16.30
CA PRO A 332 -36.15 14.65 17.15
C PRO A 332 -35.16 15.75 17.55
N GLY A 333 -35.35 16.98 17.06
CA GLY A 333 -34.46 18.14 17.30
C GLY A 333 -34.18 19.04 16.09
N ASP A 334 -34.64 18.70 14.88
CA ASP A 334 -34.32 19.39 13.62
C ASP A 334 -35.26 20.55 13.22
N ALA A 335 -36.14 21.01 14.10
CA ALA A 335 -37.08 22.08 13.78
C ALA A 335 -36.33 23.41 13.49
N GLY A 336 -36.33 23.85 12.23
CA GLY A 336 -35.83 25.17 11.80
C GLY A 336 -34.49 25.21 11.03
N ARG A 337 -33.94 24.07 10.59
CA ARG A 337 -32.70 24.03 9.78
C ARG A 337 -32.99 23.93 8.28
N VAL A 338 -32.16 24.62 7.49
CA VAL A 338 -32.22 24.54 6.02
C VAL A 338 -31.15 23.56 5.53
N ARG A 339 -31.58 22.61 4.68
CA ARG A 339 -30.69 21.71 3.96
C ARG A 339 -30.20 22.37 2.68
N PHE A 340 -28.88 22.37 2.49
CA PHE A 340 -28.23 22.94 1.33
C PHE A 340 -27.19 21.97 0.77
N GLN A 341 -27.25 21.71 -0.53
CA GLN A 341 -26.26 20.90 -1.23
C GLN A 341 -25.29 21.80 -1.98
N LEU A 342 -23.99 21.63 -1.72
CA LEU A 342 -22.92 22.35 -2.40
C LEU A 342 -21.99 21.35 -3.08
N THR A 343 -21.85 21.46 -4.40
CA THR A 343 -20.95 20.59 -5.19
C THR A 343 -19.85 21.40 -5.85
N LEU A 344 -18.60 20.95 -5.73
CA LEU A 344 -17.45 21.57 -6.41
C LEU A 344 -17.04 20.71 -7.59
N VAL A 345 -17.05 21.27 -8.80
CA VAL A 345 -16.73 20.54 -10.05
C VAL A 345 -15.68 21.29 -10.85
N ASP A 346 -14.93 20.57 -11.68
CA ASP A 346 -13.86 21.20 -12.46
C ASP A 346 -14.41 22.00 -13.66
N HIS A 347 -15.55 21.56 -14.21
CA HIS A 347 -16.23 22.19 -15.34
C HIS A 347 -17.75 22.30 -15.11
N ALA A 348 -18.38 23.35 -15.63
CA ALA A 348 -19.81 23.59 -15.45
C ALA A 348 -20.70 22.47 -16.02
N THR A 349 -20.24 21.82 -17.10
CA THR A 349 -20.90 20.65 -17.72
C THR A 349 -20.90 19.41 -16.84
N SER A 350 -20.06 19.38 -15.80
CA SER A 350 -19.91 18.23 -14.88
C SER A 350 -20.81 18.34 -13.65
N ALA A 351 -21.69 19.36 -13.58
CA ALA A 351 -22.61 19.53 -12.48
C ALA A 351 -23.59 18.34 -12.37
N PRO A 352 -23.85 17.79 -11.17
CA PRO A 352 -24.78 16.67 -10.99
C PRO A 352 -26.22 17.01 -11.40
N ALA A 353 -26.95 16.00 -11.87
CA ALA A 353 -28.39 16.10 -12.12
C ALA A 353 -29.14 16.48 -10.82
N GLY A 354 -29.98 17.51 -10.87
CA GLY A 354 -30.68 18.05 -9.70
C GLY A 354 -29.99 19.25 -9.03
N THR A 355 -28.98 19.84 -9.68
CA THR A 355 -28.42 21.15 -9.32
C THR A 355 -29.36 22.27 -9.78
N ASP A 356 -29.74 23.18 -8.88
CA ASP A 356 -30.62 24.31 -9.24
C ASP A 356 -29.84 25.42 -9.96
N VAL A 357 -28.59 25.66 -9.53
CA VAL A 357 -27.73 26.72 -10.06
C VAL A 357 -26.27 26.27 -10.19
N VAL A 358 -25.63 26.64 -11.29
CA VAL A 358 -24.19 26.47 -11.50
C VAL A 358 -23.50 27.84 -11.56
N LEU A 359 -22.58 28.10 -10.62
CA LEU A 359 -21.68 29.24 -10.66
C LEU A 359 -20.41 28.87 -11.42
N ASP A 360 -20.31 29.36 -12.66
CA ASP A 360 -19.20 29.09 -13.58
C ASP A 360 -18.13 30.19 -13.46
N LEU A 361 -17.00 29.83 -12.84
CA LEU A 361 -15.83 30.67 -12.58
C LEU A 361 -14.72 30.47 -13.63
N SER A 362 -15.05 29.96 -14.81
CA SER A 362 -14.06 29.73 -15.88
C SER A 362 -13.42 31.02 -16.41
N ASP A 363 -14.13 32.15 -16.36
CA ASP A 363 -13.61 33.47 -16.77
C ASP A 363 -12.81 34.12 -15.62
N PRO A 364 -11.54 34.56 -15.83
CA PRO A 364 -10.73 35.24 -14.81
C PRO A 364 -11.35 36.53 -14.25
N ALA A 365 -12.11 37.27 -15.08
CA ALA A 365 -12.60 38.62 -14.75
C ALA A 365 -14.07 38.65 -14.32
N SER A 366 -14.82 37.57 -14.53
CA SER A 366 -16.25 37.49 -14.18
C SER A 366 -16.69 36.06 -13.92
N ALA A 367 -17.91 35.87 -13.46
CA ALA A 367 -18.54 34.58 -13.32
C ALA A 367 -19.87 34.57 -14.06
N THR A 368 -20.30 33.39 -14.51
CA THR A 368 -21.63 33.22 -15.09
C THR A 368 -22.47 32.37 -14.15
N VAL A 369 -23.60 32.90 -13.70
CA VAL A 369 -24.61 32.13 -12.98
C VAL A 369 -25.53 31.52 -14.02
N ARG A 370 -25.57 30.19 -14.07
CA ARG A 370 -26.45 29.43 -14.96
C ARG A 370 -27.59 28.86 -14.11
N SER A 371 -28.80 29.35 -14.31
CA SER A 371 -30.01 28.89 -13.62
C SER A 371 -31.15 28.66 -14.62
N ALA A 372 -32.28 28.11 -14.16
CA ALA A 372 -33.46 27.92 -15.02
C ALA A 372 -33.97 29.25 -15.62
N GLY A 373 -33.68 30.39 -14.99
CA GLY A 373 -34.04 31.74 -15.46
C GLY A 373 -33.11 32.31 -16.54
N GLY A 374 -32.07 31.58 -16.95
CA GLY A 374 -31.10 31.99 -17.96
C GLY A 374 -29.72 32.36 -17.40
N ASP A 375 -28.74 32.54 -18.29
CA ASP A 375 -27.36 32.83 -17.92
C ASP A 375 -27.18 34.32 -17.59
N THR A 376 -26.76 34.61 -16.35
CA THR A 376 -26.49 35.98 -15.88
C THR A 376 -25.02 36.16 -15.54
N ARG A 377 -24.42 37.25 -16.04
CA ARG A 377 -23.03 37.60 -15.71
C ARG A 377 -22.98 38.31 -14.35
N VAL A 378 -22.11 37.83 -13.47
CA VAL A 378 -21.90 38.38 -12.13
C VAL A 378 -20.41 38.57 -11.84
N THR A 379 -20.09 39.47 -10.93
CA THR A 379 -18.77 39.55 -10.30
C THR A 379 -18.80 38.65 -9.05
N PRO A 380 -18.03 37.54 -9.02
CA PRO A 380 -18.07 36.58 -7.92
C PRO A 380 -17.43 37.16 -6.66
N GLN A 381 -17.89 36.70 -5.51
CA GLN A 381 -17.25 36.98 -4.23
C GLN A 381 -16.32 35.82 -3.89
N LEU A 382 -15.05 36.11 -3.62
CA LEU A 382 -14.03 35.12 -3.28
C LEU A 382 -13.48 35.45 -1.90
N VAL A 383 -13.38 34.44 -1.04
CA VAL A 383 -12.84 34.57 0.31
C VAL A 383 -11.64 33.66 0.46
N GLU A 384 -10.53 34.20 1.00
CA GLU A 384 -9.36 33.39 1.33
C GLU A 384 -9.59 32.57 2.61
N SER A 385 -8.90 31.43 2.74
CA SER A 385 -9.05 30.55 3.91
C SER A 385 -8.78 31.27 5.24
N ALA A 386 -7.79 32.17 5.30
CA ALA A 386 -7.45 32.91 6.52
C ALA A 386 -8.60 33.83 6.97
N ASP A 387 -9.30 34.44 6.02
CA ASP A 387 -10.43 35.32 6.27
C ASP A 387 -11.69 34.54 6.65
N PHE A 388 -11.90 33.38 6.02
CA PHE A 388 -12.93 32.44 6.45
C PHE A 388 -12.72 31.97 7.89
N GLN A 389 -11.49 31.62 8.28
CA GLN A 389 -11.15 31.22 9.66
C GLN A 389 -11.36 32.36 10.66
N ARG A 390 -10.96 33.58 10.29
CA ARG A 390 -11.14 34.77 11.12
C ARG A 390 -12.61 35.03 11.37
N TRP A 391 -13.41 35.04 10.30
CA TRP A 391 -14.85 35.19 10.40
C TRP A 391 -15.49 34.08 11.25
N ALA A 392 -15.12 32.81 11.00
CA ALA A 392 -15.70 31.67 11.71
C ALA A 392 -15.49 31.77 13.23
N ARG A 393 -14.30 32.17 13.68
CA ARG A 393 -14.01 32.41 15.10
C ARG A 393 -14.92 33.47 15.70
N HIS A 394 -15.03 34.64 15.04
CA HIS A 394 -15.91 35.72 15.50
C HIS A 394 -17.39 35.34 15.48
N HIS A 395 -17.81 34.58 14.46
CA HIS A 395 -19.18 34.09 14.33
C HIS A 395 -19.54 33.13 15.47
N LEU A 396 -18.66 32.17 15.79
CA LEU A 396 -18.85 31.23 16.89
C LEU A 396 -18.85 31.94 18.26
N GLU A 397 -17.93 32.88 18.47
CA GLU A 397 -17.91 33.69 19.70
C GLU A 397 -19.20 34.51 19.86
N SER A 398 -19.67 35.13 18.78
CA SER A 398 -20.95 35.86 18.78
C SER A 398 -22.14 34.94 19.05
N ARG A 399 -22.13 33.69 18.55
CA ARG A 399 -23.20 32.72 18.82
C ARG A 399 -23.22 32.28 20.28
N ARG A 400 -22.05 32.01 20.87
CA ARG A 400 -21.90 31.72 22.30
C ARG A 400 -22.43 32.84 23.17
N ARG A 401 -22.05 34.10 22.87
CA ARG A 401 -22.55 35.29 23.59
C ARG A 401 -24.07 35.47 23.48
N ARG A 402 -24.68 35.05 22.37
CA ARG A 402 -26.13 35.11 22.14
C ARG A 402 -26.90 33.90 22.66
N GLY A 403 -26.25 32.98 23.38
CA GLY A 403 -26.91 31.80 23.96
C GLY A 403 -27.25 30.70 22.94
N PHE A 404 -26.75 30.78 21.70
CA PHE A 404 -26.77 29.66 20.76
C PHE A 404 -25.66 28.68 21.15
N SER A 405 -25.84 27.99 22.28
CA SER A 405 -24.94 26.93 22.74
C SER A 405 -25.49 25.59 22.28
N ALA A 406 -24.67 24.78 21.62
CA ALA A 406 -24.91 23.34 21.64
C ALA A 406 -24.93 22.85 23.10
N PRO A 407 -25.60 21.72 23.43
CA PRO A 407 -25.42 21.08 24.73
C PRO A 407 -23.91 20.94 25.01
N PRO A 408 -23.45 21.11 26.27
CA PRO A 408 -22.02 21.21 26.57
C PRO A 408 -21.27 20.04 25.94
N ALA A 409 -20.32 20.36 25.06
CA ALA A 409 -19.36 19.39 24.55
C ALA A 409 -18.75 18.71 25.78
N ARG A 410 -18.86 17.37 25.88
CA ARG A 410 -18.11 16.66 26.90
C ARG A 410 -16.65 16.92 26.60
N THR A 411 -15.98 17.67 27.47
CA THR A 411 -14.52 17.80 27.42
C THR A 411 -13.95 16.40 27.47
N LEU A 412 -13.21 16.06 26.42
CA LEU A 412 -12.53 14.79 26.32
C LEU A 412 -11.63 14.57 27.55
N PRO A 413 -11.75 13.45 28.26
CA PRO A 413 -10.94 13.19 29.45
C PRO A 413 -9.47 13.03 29.07
N ASP A 414 -8.56 13.34 30.00
CA ASP A 414 -7.12 13.14 29.81
C ASP A 414 -6.74 11.67 29.81
N ARG A 415 -7.43 10.85 30.61
CA ARG A 415 -7.26 9.41 30.66
C ARG A 415 -8.62 8.73 30.81
N ILE A 416 -8.77 7.58 30.16
CA ILE A 416 -9.94 6.72 30.32
C ILE A 416 -9.49 5.26 30.33
N GLU A 417 -10.05 4.46 31.23
CA GLU A 417 -9.77 3.03 31.28
C GLU A 417 -10.72 2.25 30.36
N LEU A 418 -10.18 1.21 29.72
CA LEU A 418 -10.92 0.37 28.79
C LEU A 418 -12.13 -0.30 29.46
N ASP A 419 -12.00 -0.75 30.71
CA ASP A 419 -13.12 -1.38 31.46
C ASP A 419 -14.33 -0.44 31.58
N GLY A 420 -14.07 0.85 31.79
CA GLY A 420 -15.11 1.87 31.90
C GLY A 420 -15.96 2.02 30.64
N ILE A 421 -15.37 1.79 29.46
CA ILE A 421 -16.05 1.94 28.17
C ILE A 421 -16.54 0.63 27.56
N LEU A 422 -15.98 -0.51 27.95
CA LEU A 422 -16.42 -1.83 27.48
C LEU A 422 -17.87 -2.17 27.86
N ARG A 423 -18.38 -1.58 28.94
CA ARG A 423 -19.79 -1.69 29.36
C ARG A 423 -20.77 -1.02 28.40
N SER A 424 -20.27 -0.23 27.45
CA SER A 424 -21.10 0.50 26.50
C SER A 424 -21.70 -0.43 25.45
N ARG A 425 -22.96 -0.19 25.09
CA ARG A 425 -23.66 -1.05 24.14
C ARG A 425 -23.15 -0.79 22.71
N PRO A 426 -22.78 -1.82 21.95
CA PRO A 426 -22.36 -1.64 20.56
C PRO A 426 -23.49 -1.09 19.69
N PRO A 427 -23.14 -0.38 18.59
CA PRO A 427 -24.10 0.03 17.56
C PRO A 427 -24.96 -1.15 17.11
N ALA A 428 -26.23 -0.90 16.78
CA ALA A 428 -27.16 -1.97 16.41
C ALA A 428 -26.65 -2.85 15.27
N ALA A 429 -25.97 -2.24 14.28
CA ALA A 429 -25.33 -2.95 13.17
C ALA A 429 -24.26 -3.94 13.63
N ALA A 430 -23.42 -3.55 14.60
CA ALA A 430 -22.30 -4.36 15.06
C ALA A 430 -22.72 -5.54 15.95
N ARG A 431 -24.01 -5.83 16.16
CA ARG A 431 -24.49 -6.85 17.11
C ARG A 431 -24.48 -8.27 16.55
N SER A 432 -24.41 -8.45 15.24
CA SER A 432 -24.40 -9.77 14.59
C SER A 432 -22.99 -10.37 14.64
N PRO A 433 -22.77 -11.46 15.40
CA PRO A 433 -21.49 -12.17 15.40
C PRO A 433 -21.21 -12.71 14.00
N GLY A 434 -19.99 -12.52 13.49
CA GLY A 434 -19.57 -13.06 12.19
C GLY A 434 -19.67 -12.08 11.01
N ALA A 435 -20.49 -11.01 11.09
CA ALA A 435 -20.54 -9.96 10.06
C ALA A 435 -19.71 -8.70 10.42
N HIS A 436 -19.28 -8.61 11.68
CA HIS A 436 -18.62 -7.44 12.26
C HIS A 436 -17.46 -7.87 13.16
N LEU A 437 -16.43 -7.03 13.25
CA LEU A 437 -15.31 -7.20 14.19
C LEU A 437 -15.02 -5.85 14.87
N ALA A 438 -16.02 -5.37 15.60
CA ALA A 438 -16.01 -4.06 16.26
C ALA A 438 -15.56 -4.11 17.72
N ALA A 439 -14.69 -3.19 18.13
CA ALA A 439 -14.31 -2.94 19.52
C ALA A 439 -14.21 -1.45 19.83
N THR A 440 -14.31 -1.10 21.11
CA THR A 440 -14.04 0.26 21.59
C THR A 440 -12.55 0.45 21.77
N ILE A 441 -12.01 1.56 21.26
CA ILE A 441 -10.58 1.90 21.41
C ILE A 441 -10.34 3.13 22.30
N GLY A 442 -11.41 3.84 22.66
CA GLY A 442 -11.31 5.13 23.34
C GLY A 442 -12.65 5.86 23.38
N VAL A 443 -12.59 7.18 23.62
CA VAL A 443 -13.74 8.08 23.58
C VAL A 443 -13.48 9.31 22.71
N ASP A 444 -14.53 9.84 22.10
CA ASP A 444 -14.60 11.18 21.52
C ASP A 444 -15.56 12.05 22.37
N GLU A 445 -15.87 13.25 21.89
CA GLU A 445 -16.81 14.16 22.56
C GLU A 445 -18.24 13.59 22.65
N ALA A 446 -18.61 12.64 21.80
CA ALA A 446 -19.91 11.97 21.79
C ALA A 446 -19.95 10.72 22.68
N GLY A 447 -18.80 10.13 23.00
CA GLY A 447 -18.67 8.99 23.91
C GLY A 447 -17.76 7.90 23.36
N PRO A 448 -17.99 6.62 23.71
CA PRO A 448 -17.17 5.50 23.25
C PRO A 448 -17.06 5.42 21.72
N VAL A 449 -15.83 5.39 21.23
CA VAL A 449 -15.51 5.28 19.81
C VAL A 449 -15.35 3.81 19.46
N TRP A 450 -16.17 3.36 18.49
CA TRP A 450 -16.16 2.00 17.97
C TRP A 450 -15.43 1.94 16.64
N VAL A 451 -14.49 1.00 16.54
CA VAL A 451 -13.80 0.68 15.29
C VAL A 451 -14.08 -0.77 14.93
N ASP A 452 -14.58 -0.98 13.72
CA ASP A 452 -14.97 -2.25 13.13
C ASP A 452 -14.07 -2.60 11.95
N LEU A 453 -13.23 -3.61 12.15
CA LEU A 453 -12.30 -4.12 11.14
C LEU A 453 -13.01 -4.79 9.94
N VAL A 454 -14.34 -4.91 9.95
CA VAL A 454 -15.10 -5.37 8.77
C VAL A 454 -15.84 -4.22 8.11
N ALA A 455 -16.60 -3.44 8.88
CA ALA A 455 -17.48 -2.40 8.35
C ALA A 455 -16.74 -1.09 8.00
N ASP A 456 -15.80 -0.66 8.85
CA ASP A 456 -14.97 0.53 8.60
C ASP A 456 -13.82 0.22 7.64
N GLY A 457 -13.49 -1.08 7.56
CA GLY A 457 -12.68 -1.71 6.54
C GLY A 457 -11.55 -2.55 7.12
N PRO A 458 -10.96 -3.42 6.29
CA PRO A 458 -10.20 -4.59 6.74
C PRO A 458 -8.86 -4.27 7.39
N HIS A 459 -8.27 -3.11 7.07
CA HIS A 459 -6.91 -2.78 7.46
C HIS A 459 -6.82 -1.38 8.06
N ALA A 460 -5.99 -1.25 9.08
CA ALA A 460 -5.71 -0.02 9.79
C ALA A 460 -4.24 0.37 9.70
N VAL A 461 -3.98 1.66 9.56
CA VAL A 461 -2.65 2.25 9.68
C VAL A 461 -2.64 3.26 10.82
N ILE A 462 -1.61 3.17 11.66
CA ILE A 462 -1.45 3.96 12.87
C ILE A 462 -0.14 4.73 12.80
N GLY A 463 -0.22 6.07 12.83
CA GLY A 463 0.91 6.97 12.97
C GLY A 463 1.10 7.42 14.42
N GLY A 464 2.35 7.62 14.84
CA GLY A 464 2.64 8.25 16.12
C GLY A 464 4.11 8.15 16.53
N THR A 465 4.68 9.22 17.08
CA THR A 465 6.06 9.18 17.58
C THR A 465 6.17 8.38 18.89
N THR A 466 7.38 7.99 19.27
CA THR A 466 7.65 7.28 20.53
C THR A 466 7.04 7.98 21.74
N GLY A 467 6.45 7.22 22.65
CA GLY A 467 5.86 7.74 23.90
C GLY A 467 4.47 8.38 23.78
N THR A 468 3.87 8.40 22.58
CA THR A 468 2.54 9.01 22.36
C THR A 468 1.35 8.09 22.71
N GLY A 469 1.63 6.81 22.95
CA GLY A 469 0.61 5.81 23.35
C GLY A 469 0.30 4.73 22.31
N LYS A 470 1.12 4.54 21.26
CA LYS A 470 0.90 3.48 20.24
C LYS A 470 0.77 2.08 20.84
N SER A 471 1.73 1.67 21.66
CA SER A 471 1.74 0.35 22.31
C SER A 471 0.55 0.18 23.28
N GLU A 472 0.05 1.27 23.86
CA GLU A 472 -1.16 1.28 24.69
C GLU A 472 -2.43 1.13 23.84
N LEU A 473 -2.51 1.82 22.70
CA LEU A 473 -3.58 1.66 21.71
C LEU A 473 -3.66 0.21 21.19
N LEU A 474 -2.53 -0.39 20.82
CA LEU A 474 -2.50 -1.76 20.32
C LEU A 474 -3.01 -2.76 21.36
N ARG A 475 -2.48 -2.68 22.60
CA ARG A 475 -2.91 -3.54 23.71
C ARG A 475 -4.39 -3.35 24.05
N SER A 476 -4.85 -2.10 24.17
CA SER A 476 -6.26 -1.81 24.48
C SER A 476 -7.22 -2.25 23.38
N TRP A 477 -6.84 -2.10 22.10
CA TRP A 477 -7.66 -2.56 20.98
C TRP A 477 -7.75 -4.10 20.94
N ILE A 478 -6.62 -4.80 21.07
CA ILE A 478 -6.60 -6.27 21.14
C ILE A 478 -7.44 -6.76 22.32
N ALA A 479 -7.25 -6.18 23.51
CA ALA A 479 -8.03 -6.52 24.69
C ALA A 479 -9.52 -6.23 24.51
N GLY A 480 -9.88 -5.12 23.85
CA GLY A 480 -11.28 -4.78 23.57
C GLY A 480 -11.94 -5.78 22.61
N LEU A 481 -11.21 -6.25 21.60
CA LEU A 481 -11.67 -7.33 20.72
C LEU A 481 -11.78 -8.66 21.47
N ALA A 482 -10.77 -9.05 22.25
CA ALA A 482 -10.77 -10.29 23.03
C ALA A 482 -11.84 -10.31 24.14
N ALA A 483 -12.14 -9.15 24.74
CA ALA A 483 -13.21 -9.00 25.72
C ALA A 483 -14.59 -9.23 25.09
N ARG A 484 -14.74 -8.96 23.79
CA ARG A 484 -16.02 -9.07 23.08
C ARG A 484 -16.20 -10.39 22.34
N TYR A 485 -15.18 -10.88 21.66
CA TYR A 485 -15.26 -12.08 20.82
C TYR A 485 -14.50 -13.26 21.43
N PRO A 486 -14.99 -14.50 21.34
CA PRO A 486 -14.24 -15.68 21.77
C PRO A 486 -13.08 -16.00 20.82
N ALA A 487 -12.11 -16.80 21.27
CA ALA A 487 -10.92 -17.17 20.49
C ALA A 487 -11.25 -17.99 19.23
N THR A 488 -12.44 -18.58 19.16
CA THR A 488 -12.93 -19.25 17.95
C THR A 488 -13.33 -18.26 16.85
N HIS A 489 -13.55 -16.98 17.17
CA HIS A 489 -14.02 -15.97 16.21
C HIS A 489 -12.90 -15.05 15.72
N VAL A 490 -11.91 -14.77 16.57
CA VAL A 490 -10.79 -13.90 16.24
C VAL A 490 -9.50 -14.42 16.85
N ALA A 491 -8.43 -14.35 16.05
CA ALA A 491 -7.07 -14.67 16.41
C ALA A 491 -6.17 -13.45 16.22
N PHE A 492 -5.15 -13.31 17.07
CA PHE A 492 -4.15 -12.24 16.97
C PHE A 492 -2.78 -12.82 16.68
N LEU A 493 -2.13 -12.27 15.66
CA LEU A 493 -0.71 -12.46 15.43
C LEU A 493 -0.01 -11.12 15.65
N CYS A 494 0.91 -11.06 16.60
CA CYS A 494 1.62 -9.84 16.94
C CYS A 494 3.09 -9.91 16.48
N LEU A 495 3.55 -8.89 15.77
CA LEU A 495 4.94 -8.74 15.34
C LEU A 495 5.55 -7.51 16.04
N ASP A 496 6.63 -7.71 16.81
CA ASP A 496 7.32 -6.66 17.58
C ASP A 496 8.76 -6.43 17.04
N PHE A 497 8.83 -5.32 16.32
CA PHE A 497 9.98 -4.63 15.77
C PHE A 497 11.04 -4.04 16.73
N LYS A 498 12.02 -4.77 17.31
CA LYS A 498 13.10 -4.24 18.23
C LYS A 498 12.85 -4.31 19.76
N GLY A 499 12.34 -5.44 20.25
CA GLY A 499 12.43 -5.80 21.68
C GLY A 499 11.42 -5.09 22.59
N GLY A 500 10.24 -4.75 22.08
CA GLY A 500 9.14 -4.29 22.92
C GLY A 500 8.51 -5.43 23.72
N ALA A 501 8.29 -5.20 25.02
CA ALA A 501 7.38 -6.01 25.83
C ALA A 501 5.89 -5.68 25.55
N THR A 502 5.60 -5.05 24.39
CA THR A 502 4.26 -4.53 24.08
C THR A 502 3.22 -5.64 24.09
N PHE A 503 3.60 -6.84 23.63
CA PHE A 503 2.68 -7.96 23.49
C PHE A 503 2.87 -9.09 24.49
N ASP A 504 3.82 -8.99 25.44
CA ASP A 504 4.09 -10.06 26.43
C ASP A 504 2.84 -10.43 27.23
N ALA A 505 2.11 -9.43 27.71
CA ALA A 505 0.86 -9.63 28.45
C ALA A 505 -0.26 -10.19 27.54
N ILE A 506 -0.22 -9.88 26.25
CA ILE A 506 -1.18 -10.35 25.23
C ILE A 506 -0.92 -11.81 24.84
N ALA A 507 0.34 -12.26 24.88
CA ALA A 507 0.76 -13.62 24.54
C ALA A 507 0.02 -14.70 25.36
N ALA A 508 -0.40 -14.35 26.59
CA ALA A 508 -1.14 -15.25 27.46
C ALA A 508 -2.64 -15.38 27.13
N LEU A 509 -3.18 -14.59 26.20
CA LEU A 509 -4.58 -14.72 25.76
C LEU A 509 -4.75 -15.95 24.85
N PRO A 510 -5.86 -16.70 24.99
CA PRO A 510 -6.15 -17.86 24.12
C PRO A 510 -6.39 -17.47 22.65
N HIS A 511 -6.59 -16.18 22.36
CA HIS A 511 -6.71 -15.63 21.01
C HIS A 511 -5.34 -15.41 20.33
N CYS A 512 -4.27 -15.27 21.11
CA CYS A 512 -2.96 -14.96 20.57
C CYS A 512 -2.35 -16.24 20.00
N VAL A 513 -2.13 -16.26 18.69
CA VAL A 513 -1.55 -17.43 17.99
C VAL A 513 -0.03 -17.36 17.91
N GLY A 514 0.55 -16.19 18.18
CA GLY A 514 1.99 -15.98 18.20
C GLY A 514 2.34 -14.52 18.46
N VAL A 515 3.40 -14.32 19.24
CA VAL A 515 4.12 -13.05 19.31
C VAL A 515 5.49 -13.32 18.74
N VAL A 516 5.86 -12.60 17.68
CA VAL A 516 7.18 -12.73 17.08
C VAL A 516 7.96 -11.45 17.33
N THR A 517 9.06 -11.59 18.06
CA THR A 517 9.93 -10.52 18.49
C THR A 517 11.30 -10.70 17.85
N ASP A 518 12.05 -9.63 17.65
CA ASP A 518 13.46 -9.72 17.22
C ASP A 518 13.63 -10.61 15.97
N LEU A 519 12.80 -10.32 14.96
CA LEU A 519 12.74 -11.03 13.69
C LEU A 519 14.08 -10.91 12.98
N ASP A 520 15.00 -11.84 13.26
CA ASP A 520 16.20 -12.00 12.47
C ASP A 520 15.84 -12.41 11.03
N GLY A 521 16.81 -12.35 10.13
CA GLY A 521 16.55 -12.66 8.72
C GLY A 521 16.00 -14.06 8.46
N GLY A 522 16.21 -15.03 9.36
CA GLY A 522 15.67 -16.39 9.23
C GLY A 522 14.22 -16.50 9.69
N GLU A 523 13.89 -15.89 10.83
CA GLU A 523 12.54 -15.89 11.41
C GLU A 523 11.57 -15.02 10.60
N ALA A 524 12.02 -13.88 10.08
CA ALA A 524 11.23 -13.03 9.17
C ALA A 524 10.75 -13.80 7.95
N VAL A 525 11.65 -14.52 7.27
CA VAL A 525 11.32 -15.34 6.10
C VAL A 525 10.34 -16.46 6.46
N ARG A 526 10.46 -17.05 7.65
CA ARG A 526 9.51 -18.08 8.12
C ARG A 526 8.11 -17.51 8.34
N VAL A 527 8.01 -16.38 9.05
CA VAL A 527 6.72 -15.70 9.31
C VAL A 527 6.03 -15.36 8.01
N LEU A 528 6.79 -14.87 7.02
CA LEU A 528 6.27 -14.58 5.69
C LEU A 528 5.73 -15.81 4.96
N ALA A 529 6.53 -16.88 4.90
CA ALA A 529 6.12 -18.11 4.26
C ALA A 529 4.85 -18.65 4.91
N GLY A 530 4.77 -18.59 6.24
CA GLY A 530 3.57 -18.91 7.01
C GLY A 530 2.35 -18.05 6.66
N LEU A 531 2.50 -16.72 6.60
CA LEU A 531 1.40 -15.80 6.22
C LEU A 531 0.92 -16.01 4.78
N ARG A 532 1.84 -16.20 3.84
CA ARG A 532 1.50 -16.54 2.44
C ARG A 532 0.80 -17.89 2.34
N ALA A 533 1.27 -18.88 3.09
CA ALA A 533 0.65 -20.19 3.16
C ALA A 533 -0.74 -20.14 3.79
N GLU A 534 -0.93 -19.30 4.81
CA GLU A 534 -2.22 -19.09 5.46
C GLU A 534 -3.24 -18.45 4.51
N LEU A 535 -2.80 -17.48 3.71
CA LEU A 535 -3.60 -16.91 2.66
C LEU A 535 -4.09 -18.01 1.69
N ARG A 536 -3.17 -18.87 1.22
CA ARG A 536 -3.50 -20.02 0.34
C ARG A 536 -4.40 -21.05 1.03
N ARG A 537 -4.22 -21.30 2.33
CA ARG A 537 -5.06 -22.22 3.13
C ARG A 537 -6.50 -21.71 3.17
N ARG A 538 -6.70 -20.44 3.53
CA ARG A 538 -8.02 -19.81 3.63
C ARG A 538 -8.74 -19.79 2.28
N GLU A 539 -8.02 -19.52 1.20
CA GLU A 539 -8.59 -19.60 -0.15
C GLU A 539 -9.07 -21.00 -0.52
N ARG A 540 -8.28 -22.03 -0.23
CA ARG A 540 -8.68 -23.42 -0.47
C ARG A 540 -9.89 -23.80 0.37
N GLU A 541 -9.94 -23.41 1.63
CA GLU A 541 -11.07 -23.71 2.52
C GLU A 541 -12.35 -23.02 2.05
N LEU A 542 -12.31 -21.73 1.71
CA LEU A 542 -13.47 -21.01 1.16
C LEU A 542 -13.95 -21.62 -0.16
N ARG A 543 -13.03 -21.98 -1.06
CA ARG A 543 -13.37 -22.68 -2.31
C ARG A 543 -14.02 -24.03 -2.04
N ARG A 544 -13.49 -24.82 -1.10
CA ARG A 544 -14.06 -26.12 -0.70
C ARG A 544 -15.49 -25.98 -0.17
N LEU A 545 -15.76 -24.90 0.56
CA LEU A 545 -17.08 -24.59 1.12
C LEU A 545 -18.01 -23.89 0.11
N GLY A 546 -17.53 -23.56 -1.10
CA GLY A 546 -18.33 -22.88 -2.13
C GLY A 546 -18.64 -21.42 -1.83
N VAL A 547 -17.89 -20.77 -0.94
CA VAL A 547 -18.13 -19.41 -0.46
C VAL A 547 -17.03 -18.46 -0.95
N ARG A 548 -17.37 -17.20 -1.23
CA ARG A 548 -16.42 -16.18 -1.74
C ARG A 548 -15.78 -15.31 -0.66
N ASP A 549 -16.43 -15.17 0.50
CA ASP A 549 -16.02 -14.28 1.58
C ASP A 549 -16.27 -14.94 2.94
N VAL A 550 -15.32 -14.83 3.87
CA VAL A 550 -15.43 -15.38 5.23
C VAL A 550 -16.72 -14.93 5.96
N SER A 551 -17.24 -13.75 5.64
CA SER A 551 -18.42 -13.17 6.27
C SER A 551 -19.72 -13.91 5.93
N ALA A 552 -19.69 -14.77 4.91
CA ALA A 552 -20.79 -15.66 4.56
C ALA A 552 -20.71 -17.02 5.27
N LEU A 553 -19.66 -17.29 6.04
CA LEU A 553 -19.57 -18.46 6.90
C LEU A 553 -20.26 -18.20 8.25
N GLU A 554 -20.71 -19.28 8.89
CA GLU A 554 -21.12 -19.22 10.28
C GLU A 554 -19.95 -18.80 11.18
N ALA A 555 -20.25 -17.97 12.18
CA ALA A 555 -19.24 -17.46 13.09
C ALA A 555 -18.55 -18.61 13.83
N GLY A 556 -17.22 -18.60 13.83
CA GLY A 556 -16.41 -19.67 14.43
C GLY A 556 -16.09 -20.84 13.50
N ARG A 557 -16.61 -20.88 12.26
CA ARG A 557 -16.22 -21.88 11.26
C ARG A 557 -14.80 -21.65 10.73
N LEU A 558 -14.44 -20.38 10.58
CA LEU A 558 -13.10 -19.90 10.29
C LEU A 558 -12.92 -18.59 11.06
N GLU A 559 -11.93 -18.53 11.93
CA GLU A 559 -11.61 -17.34 12.71
C GLU A 559 -11.08 -16.22 11.81
N ARG A 560 -11.35 -14.97 12.19
CA ARG A 560 -10.67 -13.82 11.59
C ARG A 560 -9.27 -13.69 12.18
N LEU A 561 -8.26 -13.49 11.34
CA LEU A 561 -6.88 -13.28 11.78
C LEU A 561 -6.57 -11.78 11.74
N VAL A 562 -6.23 -11.20 12.89
CA VAL A 562 -5.76 -9.81 12.99
C VAL A 562 -4.24 -9.85 13.17
N VAL A 563 -3.51 -9.42 12.14
CA VAL A 563 -2.05 -9.29 12.17
C VAL A 563 -1.72 -7.87 12.62
N VAL A 564 -1.13 -7.75 13.80
CA VAL A 564 -0.74 -6.49 14.43
C VAL A 564 0.76 -6.35 14.34
N VAL A 565 1.23 -5.28 13.72
CA VAL A 565 2.67 -5.01 13.55
C VAL A 565 3.01 -3.73 14.28
N ASP A 566 3.78 -3.84 15.37
CA ASP A 566 4.43 -2.68 15.98
C ASP A 566 5.73 -2.37 15.22
N GLU A 567 6.06 -1.09 15.11
CA GLU A 567 7.22 -0.61 14.36
C GLU A 567 7.37 -1.20 12.94
N PHE A 568 6.27 -1.21 12.17
CA PHE A 568 6.21 -1.66 10.77
C PHE A 568 7.30 -1.04 9.89
N GLN A 569 7.69 0.20 10.16
CA GLN A 569 8.78 0.85 9.45
C GLN A 569 10.11 0.09 9.59
N ALA A 570 10.49 -0.25 10.81
CA ALA A 570 11.76 -0.93 11.07
C ALA A 570 11.78 -2.32 10.40
N LEU A 571 10.63 -3.00 10.40
CA LEU A 571 10.45 -4.27 9.73
C LEU A 571 10.71 -4.18 8.21
N ILE A 572 10.14 -3.19 7.52
CA ILE A 572 10.34 -3.00 6.07
C ILE A 572 11.74 -2.45 5.73
N ASP A 573 12.34 -1.66 6.62
CA ASP A 573 13.69 -1.12 6.44
C ASP A 573 14.75 -2.23 6.48
N GLU A 574 14.56 -3.25 7.32
CA GLU A 574 15.47 -4.41 7.39
C GLU A 574 15.18 -5.45 6.29
N HIS A 575 13.92 -5.64 5.91
CA HIS A 575 13.50 -6.63 4.92
C HIS A 575 12.56 -6.01 3.89
N HIS A 576 13.13 -5.47 2.81
CA HIS A 576 12.37 -4.75 1.79
C HIS A 576 11.36 -5.61 1.01
N ASP A 577 11.60 -6.91 0.88
CA ASP A 577 10.72 -7.88 0.23
C ASP A 577 9.40 -8.12 0.99
N LEU A 578 9.35 -7.74 2.27
CA LEU A 578 8.13 -7.80 3.08
C LEU A 578 7.03 -6.88 2.56
N HIS A 579 7.40 -5.77 1.91
CA HIS A 579 6.43 -4.76 1.47
C HIS A 579 5.38 -5.37 0.54
N ASP A 580 5.82 -6.21 -0.41
CA ASP A 580 4.94 -6.84 -1.40
C ASP A 580 3.99 -7.87 -0.74
N VAL A 581 4.42 -8.53 0.35
CA VAL A 581 3.58 -9.47 1.08
C VAL A 581 2.48 -8.76 1.84
N PHE A 582 2.80 -7.69 2.56
CA PHE A 582 1.80 -6.90 3.26
C PHE A 582 0.84 -6.21 2.29
N ALA A 583 1.31 -5.80 1.11
CA ALA A 583 0.45 -5.29 0.06
C ALA A 583 -0.53 -6.36 -0.48
N ASP A 584 -0.05 -7.59 -0.75
CA ASP A 584 -0.93 -8.71 -1.18
C ASP A 584 -1.94 -9.10 -0.09
N LEU A 585 -1.49 -9.16 1.17
CA LEU A 585 -2.37 -9.37 2.33
C LEU A 585 -3.42 -8.25 2.45
N ALA A 586 -3.05 -7.00 2.22
CA ALA A 586 -3.99 -5.88 2.27
C ALA A 586 -5.00 -5.91 1.11
N ALA A 587 -4.58 -6.37 -0.07
CA ALA A 587 -5.44 -6.46 -1.23
C ALA A 587 -6.48 -7.60 -1.14
N ARG A 588 -6.08 -8.76 -0.59
CA ARG A 588 -6.91 -9.99 -0.56
C ARG A 588 -7.49 -10.30 0.83
N GLY A 589 -6.94 -9.69 1.88
CA GLY A 589 -7.24 -10.02 3.27
C GLY A 589 -8.72 -9.88 3.62
N ARG A 590 -9.41 -8.88 3.07
CA ARG A 590 -10.84 -8.63 3.28
C ARG A 590 -11.71 -9.89 3.13
N SER A 591 -11.64 -10.56 1.98
CA SER A 591 -12.46 -11.74 1.70
C SER A 591 -12.04 -12.98 2.48
N LEU A 592 -10.77 -13.02 2.90
CA LEU A 592 -10.18 -14.14 3.61
C LEU A 592 -10.29 -14.00 5.14
N GLY A 593 -10.81 -12.88 5.64
CA GLY A 593 -10.86 -12.60 7.07
C GLY A 593 -9.50 -12.32 7.70
N ILE A 594 -8.55 -11.81 6.91
CA ILE A 594 -7.27 -11.32 7.40
C ILE A 594 -7.33 -9.80 7.50
N HIS A 595 -7.03 -9.27 8.68
CA HIS A 595 -7.01 -7.86 8.99
C HIS A 595 -5.59 -7.45 9.36
N LEU A 596 -5.18 -6.25 8.97
CA LEU A 596 -3.83 -5.73 9.24
C LEU A 596 -3.95 -4.50 10.11
N VAL A 597 -3.16 -4.39 11.17
CA VAL A 597 -3.05 -3.20 12.01
C VAL A 597 -1.57 -2.82 12.05
N LEU A 598 -1.20 -1.79 11.29
CA LEU A 598 0.20 -1.44 11.04
C LEU A 598 0.56 -0.14 11.76
N CYS A 599 1.52 -0.19 12.68
CA CYS A 599 2.01 0.98 13.40
C CYS A 599 3.36 1.45 12.85
N ALA A 600 3.50 2.75 12.57
CA ALA A 600 4.78 3.34 12.17
C ALA A 600 5.05 4.65 12.92
N GLN A 601 6.32 4.90 13.26
CA GLN A 601 6.73 6.21 13.79
C GLN A 601 6.72 7.29 12.72
N ARG A 602 7.23 6.98 11.52
CA ARG A 602 7.26 7.88 10.36
C ARG A 602 6.54 7.24 9.16
N PRO A 603 5.21 7.22 9.19
CA PRO A 603 4.38 6.52 8.20
C PRO A 603 4.62 6.96 6.75
N ALA A 604 5.07 8.21 6.50
CA ALA A 604 5.35 8.70 5.16
C ALA A 604 6.48 7.93 4.44
N GLY A 605 7.45 7.39 5.19
CA GLY A 605 8.55 6.57 4.65
C GLY A 605 8.26 5.07 4.66
N ALA A 606 7.38 4.61 5.54
CA ALA A 606 7.15 3.18 5.81
C ALA A 606 6.11 2.54 4.89
N ALA A 607 5.05 3.28 4.51
CA ALA A 607 3.89 2.72 3.81
C ALA A 607 3.76 3.31 2.40
N ARG A 608 4.05 2.51 1.37
CA ARG A 608 3.77 2.88 -0.03
C ARG A 608 2.27 3.09 -0.26
N GLU A 609 1.95 3.87 -1.28
CA GLU A 609 0.57 4.24 -1.66
C GLU A 609 -0.33 3.02 -1.90
N SER A 610 0.20 1.92 -2.44
CA SER A 610 -0.53 0.67 -2.66
C SER A 610 -1.05 0.01 -1.37
N LEU A 611 -0.30 0.10 -0.28
CA LEU A 611 -0.71 -0.41 1.02
C LEU A 611 -1.72 0.53 1.67
N LEU A 612 -1.43 1.84 1.67
CA LEU A 612 -2.31 2.88 2.24
C LEU A 612 -3.67 2.99 1.54
N ALA A 613 -3.74 2.64 0.26
CA ALA A 613 -5.00 2.57 -0.49
C ALA A 613 -5.96 1.51 0.06
N ASN A 614 -5.44 0.45 0.66
CA ASN A 614 -6.22 -0.65 1.25
C ASN A 614 -6.45 -0.48 2.76
N CYS A 615 -5.76 0.48 3.41
CA CYS A 615 -5.97 0.86 4.81
C CYS A 615 -6.99 2.00 4.92
N THR A 616 -8.26 1.64 5.10
CA THR A 616 -9.37 2.61 5.24
C THR A 616 -9.46 3.20 6.63
N ILE A 617 -9.07 2.45 7.66
CA ILE A 617 -9.00 2.94 9.05
C ILE A 617 -7.65 3.63 9.23
N ARG A 618 -7.67 4.94 9.47
CA ARG A 618 -6.45 5.73 9.61
C ARG A 618 -6.49 6.45 10.93
N LEU A 619 -5.53 6.17 11.81
CA LEU A 619 -5.43 6.79 13.11
C LEU A 619 -4.04 7.40 13.24
N SER A 620 -3.95 8.66 13.62
CA SER A 620 -2.66 9.25 13.99
C SER A 620 -2.74 9.77 15.42
N LEU A 621 -1.92 9.18 16.28
CA LEU A 621 -1.51 9.84 17.51
C LEU A 621 -0.61 11.02 17.15
N ARG A 622 -0.14 11.75 18.16
CA ARG A 622 0.77 12.87 17.95
C ARG A 622 1.98 12.44 17.11
N VAL A 623 2.27 13.24 16.09
CA VAL A 623 3.50 13.14 15.28
C VAL A 623 4.25 14.45 15.33
N THR A 624 5.56 14.45 15.05
CA THR A 624 6.36 15.68 15.07
C THR A 624 6.34 16.42 13.73
N ASN A 625 6.21 15.70 12.62
CA ASN A 625 6.25 16.25 11.28
C ASN A 625 4.84 16.31 10.66
N PRO A 626 4.39 17.47 10.15
CA PRO A 626 3.13 17.59 9.40
C PRO A 626 3.00 16.62 8.22
N VAL A 627 4.11 16.23 7.58
CA VAL A 627 4.13 15.27 6.45
C VAL A 627 3.66 13.88 6.89
N ASP A 628 4.07 13.42 8.08
CA ASP A 628 3.65 12.12 8.61
C ASP A 628 2.15 12.11 8.95
N SER A 629 1.64 13.22 9.48
CA SER A 629 0.21 13.42 9.71
C SER A 629 -0.55 13.37 8.37
N GLN A 630 -0.05 14.10 7.36
CA GLN A 630 -0.65 14.14 6.04
C GLN A 630 -0.69 12.77 5.37
N ALA A 631 0.35 11.96 5.51
CA ALA A 631 0.43 10.62 4.93
C ALA A 631 -0.62 9.65 5.52
N VAL A 632 -0.90 9.73 6.83
CA VAL A 632 -1.87 8.85 7.50
C VAL A 632 -3.28 9.37 7.36
N ILE A 633 -3.55 10.59 7.85
CA ILE A 633 -4.91 11.13 8.01
C ILE A 633 -5.30 12.16 6.94
N GLY A 634 -4.43 12.44 5.97
CA GLY A 634 -4.71 13.39 4.88
C GLY A 634 -4.77 14.86 5.31
N THR A 635 -4.40 15.17 6.56
CA THR A 635 -4.33 16.52 7.12
C THR A 635 -3.12 16.64 8.06
N THR A 636 -2.76 17.86 8.48
CA THR A 636 -1.66 18.10 9.42
C THR A 636 -2.06 18.04 10.89
N HIS A 637 -3.35 17.82 11.20
CA HIS A 637 -3.90 17.99 12.56
C HIS A 637 -3.23 17.12 13.63
N ALA A 638 -2.68 15.95 13.27
CA ALA A 638 -2.00 15.11 14.26
C ALA A 638 -0.64 15.67 14.70
N ALA A 639 -0.02 16.54 13.88
CA ALA A 639 1.20 17.25 14.25
C ALA A 639 0.94 18.39 15.25
N ASP A 640 -0.27 18.95 15.21
CA ASP A 640 -0.71 20.04 16.09
C ASP A 640 -1.24 19.53 17.44
N LEU A 641 -1.33 18.21 17.64
CA LEU A 641 -1.77 17.63 18.91
C LEU A 641 -0.80 17.98 20.05
N PRO A 642 -1.33 18.31 21.24
CA PRO A 642 -0.49 18.62 22.40
C PRO A 642 0.29 17.39 22.84
N THR A 643 1.45 17.61 23.47
CA THR A 643 2.30 16.51 23.99
C THR A 643 1.59 15.67 25.04
N GLU A 644 0.80 16.32 25.89
CA GLU A 644 -0.04 15.69 26.91
C GLU A 644 -1.50 16.15 26.70
N PRO A 645 -2.50 15.30 27.00
CA PRO A 645 -2.36 13.93 27.52
C PRO A 645 -1.92 12.92 26.45
N ARG A 646 -1.13 11.91 26.85
CA ARG A 646 -0.81 10.75 26.00
C ARG A 646 -2.07 9.98 25.58
N GLY A 647 -2.04 9.38 24.40
CA GLY A 647 -3.20 8.68 23.82
C GLY A 647 -4.18 9.62 23.10
N ARG A 648 -3.90 10.94 23.05
CA ARG A 648 -4.62 11.85 22.16
C ARG A 648 -4.31 11.52 20.71
N GLY A 649 -5.36 11.38 19.89
CA GLY A 649 -5.21 11.06 18.49
C GLY A 649 -6.34 11.60 17.62
N ILE A 650 -6.11 11.56 16.31
CA ILE A 650 -7.11 11.82 15.29
C ILE A 650 -7.42 10.49 14.59
N LEU A 651 -8.69 10.08 14.62
CA LEU A 651 -9.20 8.94 13.87
C LEU A 651 -9.92 9.44 12.62
N VAL A 652 -9.60 8.86 11.48
CA VAL A 652 -10.34 9.00 10.22
C VAL A 652 -11.08 7.70 9.96
N GLN A 653 -12.40 7.79 10.01
CA GLN A 653 -13.31 6.67 9.82
C GLN A 653 -14.45 7.13 8.91
N ALA A 654 -14.72 6.40 7.83
CA ALA A 654 -15.70 6.79 6.80
C ALA A 654 -15.53 8.23 6.25
N GLY A 655 -14.29 8.74 6.24
CA GLY A 655 -13.97 10.10 5.78
C GLY A 655 -14.19 11.21 6.81
N GLU A 656 -14.66 10.88 8.02
CA GLU A 656 -14.81 11.83 9.12
C GLU A 656 -13.56 11.84 10.02
N LEU A 657 -13.03 13.03 10.30
CA LEU A 657 -11.95 13.24 11.27
C LEU A 657 -12.54 13.44 12.66
N ARG A 658 -12.09 12.65 13.63
CA ARG A 658 -12.54 12.70 15.03
C ARG A 658 -11.34 12.77 15.96
N THR A 659 -11.36 13.72 16.89
CA THR A 659 -10.38 13.74 17.99
C THR A 659 -10.81 12.72 19.04
N ILE A 660 -9.91 11.82 19.39
CA ILE A 660 -10.17 10.74 20.34
C ILE A 660 -9.14 10.74 21.47
N GLN A 661 -9.55 10.25 22.64
CA GLN A 661 -8.66 9.79 23.68
C GLN A 661 -8.65 8.27 23.68
N VAL A 662 -7.49 7.68 23.42
CA VAL A 662 -7.29 6.23 23.52
C VAL A 662 -7.44 5.78 24.97
N ALA A 663 -8.11 4.63 25.14
CA ALA A 663 -8.28 4.01 26.45
C ALA A 663 -7.02 3.28 26.90
N THR A 664 -6.75 3.33 28.21
CA THR A 664 -5.68 2.54 28.83
C THR A 664 -6.20 1.18 29.27
N LEU A 665 -5.41 0.14 29.07
CA LEU A 665 -5.66 -1.22 29.53
C LEU A 665 -5.15 -1.40 30.96
N SER A 666 -5.97 -1.99 31.82
CA SER A 666 -5.54 -2.45 33.15
C SER A 666 -5.18 -3.95 33.12
N ASP A 667 -4.19 -4.34 33.91
CA ASP A 667 -3.78 -5.75 34.04
C ASP A 667 -4.91 -6.64 34.57
N GLU A 668 -5.77 -6.08 35.45
CA GLU A 668 -6.95 -6.77 35.99
C GLU A 668 -7.95 -7.13 34.89
N LEU A 669 -8.27 -6.18 34.00
CA LEU A 669 -9.18 -6.43 32.87
C LEU A 669 -8.61 -7.51 31.93
N LEU A 670 -7.31 -7.44 31.66
CA LEU A 670 -6.64 -8.41 30.79
C LEU A 670 -6.64 -9.81 31.42
N ALA A 671 -6.33 -9.92 32.71
CA ALA A 671 -6.35 -11.18 33.46
C ALA A 671 -7.76 -11.78 33.56
N ALA A 672 -8.78 -10.95 33.79
CA ALA A 672 -10.19 -11.35 33.79
C ALA A 672 -10.63 -11.86 32.41
N THR A 673 -10.25 -11.14 31.34
CA THR A 673 -10.54 -11.54 29.96
C THR A 673 -9.89 -12.87 29.62
N ARG A 674 -8.60 -13.05 29.95
CA ARG A 674 -7.88 -14.32 29.78
C ARG A 674 -8.62 -15.47 30.46
N THR A 675 -8.90 -15.33 31.76
CA THR A 675 -9.53 -16.37 32.58
C THR A 675 -10.89 -16.78 32.00
N ARG A 676 -11.72 -15.80 31.67
CA ARG A 676 -13.03 -16.04 31.05
C ARG A 676 -12.90 -16.79 29.72
N ARG A 677 -12.00 -16.35 28.85
CA ARG A 677 -11.88 -16.86 27.47
C ARG A 677 -11.22 -18.23 27.41
N THR A 678 -10.28 -18.52 28.30
CA THR A 678 -9.71 -19.86 28.45
C THR A 678 -10.77 -20.86 28.91
N ARG A 679 -11.65 -20.45 29.84
CA ARG A 679 -12.78 -21.30 30.28
C ARG A 679 -13.77 -21.55 29.16
N GLU A 680 -14.21 -20.50 28.46
CA GLU A 680 -15.14 -20.65 27.32
C GLU A 680 -14.55 -21.53 26.20
N LEU A 681 -13.24 -21.46 25.95
CA LEU A 681 -12.57 -22.31 24.97
C LEU A 681 -12.56 -23.77 25.39
N ALA A 682 -12.26 -24.05 26.66
CA ALA A 682 -12.29 -25.39 27.24
C ALA A 682 -13.70 -25.98 27.23
N ASP A 683 -14.71 -25.19 27.62
CA ASP A 683 -16.12 -25.59 27.62
C ASP A 683 -16.62 -25.91 26.20
N ALA A 684 -16.10 -25.22 25.18
CA ALA A 684 -16.40 -25.49 23.77
C ALA A 684 -15.70 -26.74 23.21
N GLY A 685 -14.80 -27.37 23.96
CA GLY A 685 -13.99 -28.50 23.48
C GLY A 685 -13.08 -28.16 22.29
N SER A 686 -12.82 -26.87 22.07
CA SER A 686 -12.01 -26.38 20.95
C SER A 686 -10.56 -26.20 21.38
N ARG A 687 -9.62 -26.50 20.47
CA ARG A 687 -8.18 -26.24 20.69
C ARG A 687 -7.81 -24.77 20.48
N GLY A 688 -8.76 -23.94 20.06
CA GLY A 688 -8.52 -22.53 19.75
C GLY A 688 -7.92 -22.34 18.37
N PRO A 689 -7.57 -21.08 18.04
CA PRO A 689 -6.96 -20.75 16.76
C PRO A 689 -5.53 -21.29 16.70
N THR A 690 -5.10 -21.70 15.50
CA THR A 690 -3.75 -22.21 15.27
C THR A 690 -2.87 -21.14 14.64
N ALA A 691 -1.59 -21.13 14.99
CA ALA A 691 -0.61 -20.28 14.33
C ALA A 691 -0.60 -20.53 12.80
N PRO A 692 -0.39 -19.48 11.99
CA PRO A 692 -0.29 -19.61 10.54
C PRO A 692 1.03 -20.26 10.09
N TRP A 693 1.82 -20.82 11.00
CA TRP A 693 2.98 -21.64 10.71
C TRP A 693 3.10 -22.74 11.75
N LEU A 694 3.81 -23.81 11.38
CA LEU A 694 4.23 -24.82 12.35
C LEU A 694 5.39 -24.28 13.18
N PRO A 695 5.54 -24.72 14.45
CA PRO A 695 6.73 -24.47 15.23
C PRO A 695 7.99 -24.86 14.43
N PRO A 696 9.08 -24.08 14.50
CA PRO A 696 10.33 -24.47 13.84
C PRO A 696 10.78 -25.86 14.32
N LEU A 697 11.49 -26.59 13.46
CA LEU A 697 12.09 -27.86 13.87
C LEU A 697 12.92 -27.66 15.14
N PRO A 698 12.82 -28.55 16.14
CA PRO A 698 13.62 -28.44 17.35
C PRO A 698 15.10 -28.71 17.02
N HIS A 699 16.02 -28.07 17.76
CA HIS A 699 17.46 -28.23 17.55
C HIS A 699 17.94 -29.67 17.80
N ALA A 700 17.29 -30.34 18.74
CA ALA A 700 17.43 -31.76 19.01
C ALA A 700 16.05 -32.40 18.87
N LEU A 701 15.97 -33.49 18.11
CA LEU A 701 14.72 -34.20 17.86
C LEU A 701 14.81 -35.59 18.51
N PRO A 702 14.29 -35.80 19.73
CA PRO A 702 14.25 -37.13 20.32
C PRO A 702 13.43 -38.10 19.46
N LEU A 703 13.82 -39.37 19.40
CA LEU A 703 13.11 -40.42 18.65
C LEU A 703 11.62 -40.50 19.00
N GLU A 704 11.26 -40.36 20.28
CA GLU A 704 9.85 -40.40 20.71
C GLU A 704 9.02 -39.25 20.11
N VAL A 705 9.61 -38.05 20.05
CA VAL A 705 8.99 -36.86 19.46
C VAL A 705 8.88 -37.03 17.94
N PHE A 706 9.91 -37.58 17.31
CA PHE A 706 9.89 -37.92 15.89
C PHE A 706 8.77 -38.92 15.56
N ASP A 707 8.67 -40.02 16.30
CA ASP A 707 7.61 -41.03 16.11
C ASP A 707 6.20 -40.42 16.30
N TRP A 708 6.05 -39.46 17.21
CA TRP A 708 4.79 -38.74 17.39
C TRP A 708 4.46 -37.84 16.20
N LEU A 709 5.42 -37.03 15.71
CA LEU A 709 5.25 -36.13 14.58
C LEU A 709 4.97 -36.88 13.27
N VAL A 710 5.67 -37.99 13.04
CA VAL A 710 5.49 -38.85 11.85
C VAL A 710 4.10 -39.50 11.87
N ARG A 711 3.66 -40.05 13.01
CA ARG A 711 2.30 -40.60 13.15
C ARG A 711 1.21 -39.57 12.90
N GLY A 712 1.38 -38.35 13.41
CA GLY A 712 0.45 -37.24 13.15
C GLY A 712 0.41 -36.83 11.67
N SER A 713 1.55 -36.90 10.98
CA SER A 713 1.67 -36.60 9.55
C SER A 713 0.95 -37.63 8.67
N HIS A 714 1.05 -38.92 9.00
CA HIS A 714 0.37 -39.98 8.27
C HIS A 714 -1.16 -39.97 8.47
N ALA A 715 -1.65 -39.66 9.68
CA ALA A 715 -3.09 -39.58 9.95
C ALA A 715 -3.80 -38.47 9.13
N SER A 716 -3.10 -37.37 8.84
CA SER A 716 -3.62 -36.30 7.97
C SER A 716 -3.64 -36.71 6.49
N ALA A 717 -2.63 -37.43 6.02
CA ALA A 717 -2.55 -37.91 4.63
C ALA A 717 -3.63 -38.96 4.28
N THR A 718 -4.02 -39.81 5.23
CA THR A 718 -5.11 -40.78 5.06
C THR A 718 -6.52 -40.17 5.00
N SER A 719 -6.67 -38.86 5.28
CA SER A 719 -7.96 -38.19 5.12
C SER A 719 -8.23 -37.70 3.69
N GLU A 720 -7.20 -37.57 2.85
CA GLU A 720 -7.33 -37.21 1.43
C GLU A 720 -7.30 -38.43 0.48
N ALA A 721 -6.67 -39.54 0.88
CA ALA A 721 -6.68 -40.79 0.12
C ALA A 721 -7.71 -41.77 0.73
N GLY A 722 -8.69 -42.15 -0.07
CA GLY A 722 -9.89 -42.88 0.35
C GLY A 722 -9.68 -44.16 1.16
N ARG A 723 -10.73 -44.47 1.93
CA ARG A 723 -10.98 -45.69 2.66
C ARG A 723 -10.72 -46.93 1.81
N THR A 724 -9.64 -47.66 2.07
CA THR A 724 -9.56 -49.10 1.75
C THR A 724 -8.76 -49.85 2.81
N GLY A 725 -9.46 -50.74 3.52
CA GLY A 725 -8.96 -52.04 3.97
C GLY A 725 -7.94 -52.08 5.09
N GLY A 726 -8.42 -52.33 6.31
CA GLY A 726 -7.61 -52.97 7.35
C GLY A 726 -7.35 -54.44 7.01
N GLY A 727 -6.12 -54.90 7.26
CA GLY A 727 -5.72 -56.29 7.13
C GLY A 727 -4.47 -56.55 7.98
N VAL A 728 -4.59 -57.53 8.88
CA VAL A 728 -3.51 -58.06 9.71
C VAL A 728 -2.51 -58.77 8.80
N GLY A 729 -1.24 -58.34 8.85
CA GLY A 729 -0.16 -58.79 7.95
C GLY A 729 0.35 -57.66 7.04
N ALA A 730 0.78 -56.53 7.60
CA ALA A 730 1.31 -55.42 6.82
C ALA A 730 2.67 -55.82 6.20
N PRO A 731 2.87 -55.68 4.88
CA PRO A 731 4.20 -55.74 4.28
C PRO A 731 5.12 -54.71 4.97
N LEU A 732 6.41 -55.02 5.08
CA LEU A 732 7.46 -54.02 5.33
C LEU A 732 7.13 -52.74 4.55
N ALA A 733 7.01 -51.61 5.24
CA ALA A 733 6.66 -50.33 4.62
C ALA A 733 7.59 -50.10 3.41
N SER A 734 7.04 -49.73 2.25
CA SER A 734 7.81 -49.50 1.03
C SER A 734 8.87 -48.40 1.19
N SER A 735 8.76 -47.58 2.23
CA SER A 735 9.72 -46.56 2.60
C SER A 735 9.71 -46.34 4.11
N VAL A 736 10.85 -46.00 4.69
CA VAL A 736 11.04 -45.79 6.13
C VAL A 736 11.36 -44.32 6.40
N PRO A 737 10.62 -43.64 7.28
CA PRO A 737 10.87 -42.25 7.64
C PRO A 737 12.16 -42.14 8.48
N ILE A 738 13.10 -41.31 8.04
CA ILE A 738 14.44 -41.17 8.65
C ILE A 738 14.74 -39.79 9.23
N ALA A 739 14.03 -38.76 8.79
CA ALA A 739 14.20 -37.39 9.25
C ALA A 739 12.92 -36.58 9.03
N LEU A 740 12.85 -35.36 9.56
CA LEU A 740 11.71 -34.47 9.37
C LEU A 740 12.11 -33.24 8.56
N LEU A 741 11.42 -33.00 7.44
CA LEU A 741 11.50 -31.82 6.59
C LEU A 741 10.54 -30.75 7.11
N ASP A 742 10.91 -29.49 6.93
CA ASP A 742 10.09 -28.32 7.29
C ASP A 742 9.81 -27.49 6.04
N ASP A 743 8.55 -27.54 5.60
CA ASP A 743 8.01 -26.82 4.45
C ASP A 743 7.08 -25.70 4.96
N PRO A 744 7.64 -24.51 5.27
CA PRO A 744 6.85 -23.40 5.79
C PRO A 744 5.85 -22.87 4.75
N ASP A 745 6.15 -22.99 3.46
CA ASP A 745 5.27 -22.56 2.36
C ASP A 745 3.99 -23.40 2.26
N ARG A 746 4.03 -24.64 2.76
CA ARG A 746 2.85 -25.51 2.82
C ARG A 746 2.32 -25.69 4.24
N GLN A 747 2.86 -24.97 5.23
CA GLN A 747 2.56 -25.17 6.66
C GLN A 747 2.67 -26.65 7.04
N ARG A 748 3.71 -27.32 6.57
CA ARG A 748 3.83 -28.78 6.69
C ARG A 748 5.21 -29.17 7.17
N GLN A 749 5.24 -30.08 8.13
CA GLN A 749 6.42 -30.88 8.44
C GLN A 749 6.16 -32.29 7.94
N ALA A 750 7.12 -32.85 7.20
CA ALA A 750 6.93 -34.09 6.46
C ALA A 750 8.11 -35.03 6.70
N PRO A 751 7.88 -36.35 6.82
CA PRO A 751 8.99 -37.27 6.88
C PRO A 751 9.81 -37.22 5.58
N LEU A 752 11.14 -37.26 5.72
CA LEU A 752 12.04 -37.67 4.66
C LEU A 752 12.16 -39.19 4.75
N ASP A 753 11.80 -39.88 3.68
CA ASP A 753 11.79 -41.34 3.65
C ASP A 753 12.96 -41.91 2.85
N VAL A 754 13.46 -43.07 3.27
CA VAL A 754 14.39 -43.92 2.51
C VAL A 754 13.65 -45.16 2.04
N ASP A 755 13.81 -45.51 0.77
CA ASP A 755 13.33 -46.75 0.20
C ASP A 755 14.46 -47.79 0.23
N PRO A 756 14.41 -48.78 1.14
CA PRO A 756 15.47 -49.78 1.28
C PRO A 756 15.49 -50.82 0.14
N ARG A 757 14.44 -50.90 -0.70
CA ARG A 757 14.30 -51.93 -1.75
C ARG A 757 14.42 -51.38 -3.16
N GLY A 758 14.11 -50.10 -3.39
CA GLY A 758 14.06 -49.47 -4.70
C GLY A 758 15.27 -48.60 -5.09
N GLY A 759 16.44 -48.80 -4.47
CA GLY A 759 17.64 -48.02 -4.77
C GLY A 759 17.58 -46.58 -4.27
N GLY A 760 16.97 -46.35 -3.10
CA GLY A 760 16.86 -45.03 -2.47
C GLY A 760 18.18 -44.56 -1.84
N HIS A 761 19.26 -44.47 -2.63
CA HIS A 761 20.58 -44.07 -2.13
C HIS A 761 20.51 -42.67 -1.50
N LEU A 762 21.15 -42.51 -0.35
CA LEU A 762 21.17 -41.27 0.42
C LEU A 762 22.62 -40.86 0.70
N LEU A 763 22.94 -39.60 0.41
CA LEU A 763 24.26 -39.03 0.68
C LEU A 763 24.15 -37.88 1.68
N LEU A 764 24.85 -37.99 2.81
CA LEU A 764 24.95 -36.97 3.85
C LEU A 764 26.27 -36.21 3.70
N LEU A 765 26.20 -34.94 3.30
CA LEU A 765 27.37 -34.08 3.12
C LEU A 765 27.45 -33.05 4.25
N GLY A 766 28.64 -32.80 4.81
CA GLY A 766 28.79 -31.72 5.78
C GLY A 766 30.14 -31.72 6.51
N PRO A 767 30.58 -30.57 7.04
CA PRO A 767 31.86 -30.45 7.74
C PRO A 767 31.92 -31.33 9.00
N SER A 768 33.11 -31.46 9.60
CA SER A 768 33.28 -32.13 10.90
C SER A 768 32.38 -31.50 11.96
N GLY A 769 31.78 -32.33 12.82
CA GLY A 769 30.86 -31.86 13.87
C GLY A 769 29.43 -31.51 13.42
N SER A 770 29.09 -31.63 12.12
CA SER A 770 27.73 -31.38 11.60
C SER A 770 26.69 -32.45 11.98
N GLY A 771 27.12 -33.54 12.65
CA GLY A 771 26.23 -34.64 13.07
C GLY A 771 26.04 -35.77 12.05
N LYS A 772 26.89 -35.89 11.03
CA LYS A 772 26.83 -36.96 10.01
C LYS A 772 26.76 -38.38 10.60
N SER A 773 27.70 -38.73 11.48
CA SER A 773 27.77 -40.05 12.13
C SER A 773 26.54 -40.32 13.01
N THR A 774 26.03 -39.29 13.69
CA THR A 774 24.81 -39.37 14.49
C THR A 774 23.58 -39.58 13.62
N ALA A 775 23.48 -38.88 12.49
CA ALA A 775 22.40 -39.06 11.51
C ALA A 775 22.44 -40.48 10.90
N LEU A 776 23.62 -41.00 10.54
CA LEU A 776 23.78 -42.39 10.10
C LEU A 776 23.34 -43.40 11.16
N ALA A 777 23.70 -43.18 12.43
CA ALA A 777 23.28 -44.04 13.53
C ALA A 777 21.75 -44.01 13.73
N SER A 778 21.14 -42.82 13.62
CA SER A 778 19.69 -42.67 13.67
C SER A 778 18.98 -43.38 12.52
N ILE A 779 19.48 -43.24 11.28
CA ILE A 779 18.96 -43.95 10.11
C ILE A 779 19.05 -45.47 10.32
N ALA A 780 20.19 -45.96 10.81
CA ALA A 780 20.40 -47.38 11.09
C ALA A 780 19.36 -47.93 12.08
N GLU A 781 19.18 -47.24 13.21
CA GLU A 781 18.23 -47.63 14.25
C GLU A 781 16.77 -47.62 13.74
N LEU A 782 16.38 -46.59 12.96
CA LEU A 782 15.04 -46.48 12.40
C LEU A 782 14.73 -47.59 11.37
N LEU A 783 15.71 -47.93 10.53
CA LEU A 783 15.61 -49.03 9.58
C LEU A 783 15.54 -50.39 10.27
N GLU A 784 16.37 -50.62 11.30
CA GLU A 784 16.35 -51.86 12.09
C GLU A 784 15.03 -52.04 12.84
N ARG A 785 14.48 -50.95 13.42
CA ARG A 785 13.14 -50.94 14.03
C ARG A 785 12.03 -51.24 13.02
N ALA A 786 12.24 -50.90 11.76
CA ALA A 786 11.34 -51.26 10.66
C ALA A 786 11.54 -52.69 10.16
N GLY A 787 12.54 -53.44 10.66
CA GLY A 787 12.84 -54.81 10.21
C GLY A 787 13.73 -54.90 8.96
N VAL A 788 14.50 -53.84 8.67
CA VAL A 788 15.46 -53.79 7.56
C VAL A 788 16.86 -54.07 8.07
N THR A 789 17.60 -54.95 7.40
CA THR A 789 18.98 -55.27 7.78
C THR A 789 19.94 -54.16 7.32
N CYS A 790 20.56 -53.51 8.30
CA CYS A 790 21.59 -52.49 8.12
C CYS A 790 22.97 -53.08 8.39
N THR A 791 23.91 -52.81 7.48
CA THR A 791 25.28 -53.32 7.56
C THR A 791 26.27 -52.15 7.47
N ARG A 792 27.13 -51.98 8.48
CA ARG A 792 28.16 -50.91 8.48
C ARG A 792 29.46 -51.41 7.87
N LEU A 793 30.07 -50.60 6.99
CA LEU A 793 31.37 -50.89 6.40
C LEU A 793 32.47 -50.97 7.50
N PRO A 794 33.35 -51.98 7.49
CA PRO A 794 34.43 -52.13 8.48
C PRO A 794 35.32 -50.90 8.59
N ALA A 795 35.84 -50.64 9.80
CA ALA A 795 36.78 -49.54 10.08
C ALA A 795 38.14 -49.68 9.37
N ASP A 796 38.62 -50.90 9.20
CA ASP A 796 39.92 -51.21 8.62
C ASP A 796 39.89 -51.25 7.08
N ALA A 797 40.96 -50.79 6.43
CA ALA A 797 41.03 -50.69 4.97
C ALA A 797 40.92 -52.06 4.27
N GLU A 798 41.50 -53.10 4.88
CA GLU A 798 41.45 -54.48 4.39
C GLU A 798 40.01 -55.04 4.40
N GLY A 799 39.29 -54.90 5.51
CA GLY A 799 37.90 -55.30 5.65
C GLY A 799 36.96 -54.47 4.78
N ALA A 800 37.21 -53.16 4.65
CA ALA A 800 36.44 -52.29 3.75
C ALA A 800 36.61 -52.67 2.27
N TRP A 801 37.81 -53.08 1.86
CA TRP A 801 38.05 -53.61 0.52
C TRP A 801 37.25 -54.88 0.28
N ASP A 802 37.38 -55.86 1.18
CA ASP A 802 36.71 -57.16 1.06
C ASP A 802 35.19 -57.02 1.08
N ALA A 803 34.65 -56.16 1.96
CA ALA A 803 33.22 -55.90 2.06
C ALA A 803 32.67 -55.37 0.72
N VAL A 804 33.35 -54.39 0.09
CA VAL A 804 32.90 -53.85 -1.21
C VAL A 804 33.13 -54.85 -2.34
N ALA A 805 34.22 -55.63 -2.31
CA ALA A 805 34.47 -56.67 -3.29
C ALA A 805 33.40 -57.78 -3.24
N ALA A 806 32.91 -58.12 -2.05
CA ALA A 806 31.83 -59.10 -1.86
C ALA A 806 30.49 -58.62 -2.48
N LEU A 807 30.24 -57.30 -2.48
CA LEU A 807 29.04 -56.70 -3.08
C LEU A 807 29.00 -56.77 -4.62
N ARG A 808 30.07 -57.26 -5.27
CA ARG A 808 30.02 -57.62 -6.70
C ARG A 808 29.00 -58.72 -6.99
N ARG A 809 28.64 -59.52 -5.98
CA ARG A 809 27.50 -60.45 -6.03
C ARG A 809 26.31 -59.77 -5.37
N ALA A 810 25.12 -59.88 -5.98
CA ALA A 810 23.91 -59.33 -5.40
C ALA A 810 23.65 -59.98 -4.03
N PRO A 811 23.31 -59.20 -3.00
CA PRO A 811 22.93 -59.76 -1.71
C PRO A 811 21.64 -60.58 -1.84
N ASP A 812 21.55 -61.68 -1.08
CA ASP A 812 20.38 -62.58 -1.11
C ASP A 812 19.10 -61.90 -0.58
N GLU A 813 19.26 -60.91 0.30
CA GLU A 813 18.17 -60.11 0.88
C GLU A 813 18.42 -58.60 0.71
N PRO A 814 17.36 -57.78 0.61
CA PRO A 814 17.51 -56.34 0.56
C PRO A 814 18.26 -55.80 1.78
N THR A 815 19.42 -55.20 1.54
CA THR A 815 20.37 -54.77 2.58
C THR A 815 20.70 -53.29 2.41
N VAL A 816 20.78 -52.57 3.52
CA VAL A 816 21.24 -51.18 3.55
C VAL A 816 22.70 -51.15 3.98
N LEU A 817 23.59 -50.70 3.09
CA LEU A 817 25.00 -50.48 3.39
C LEU A 817 25.21 -49.06 3.91
N LEU A 818 25.70 -48.96 5.14
CA LEU A 818 26.03 -47.72 5.81
C LEU A 818 27.54 -47.46 5.70
N VAL A 819 27.91 -46.32 5.12
CA VAL A 819 29.32 -45.91 4.98
C VAL A 819 29.51 -44.54 5.64
N ASP A 820 30.26 -44.50 6.73
CA ASP A 820 30.62 -43.23 7.38
C ASP A 820 31.97 -42.71 6.87
N ASP A 821 32.03 -41.40 6.61
CA ASP A 821 33.16 -40.65 6.06
C ASP A 821 33.79 -41.33 4.82
N LEU A 822 32.96 -41.58 3.79
CA LEU A 822 33.33 -42.23 2.53
C LEU A 822 34.57 -41.61 1.87
N ASP A 823 34.72 -40.29 1.94
CA ASP A 823 35.91 -39.57 1.47
C ASP A 823 37.17 -39.95 2.27
N GLN A 824 37.09 -40.00 3.60
CA GLN A 824 38.22 -40.42 4.44
C GLN A 824 38.56 -41.90 4.26
N ARG A 825 37.55 -42.77 4.09
CA ARG A 825 37.78 -44.19 3.82
C ARG A 825 38.57 -44.39 2.53
N GLY A 826 38.28 -43.61 1.51
CA GLY A 826 39.01 -43.62 0.25
C GLY A 826 40.50 -43.30 0.41
N ILE A 827 40.87 -42.38 1.30
CA ILE A 827 42.27 -41.95 1.51
C ILE A 827 43.15 -43.08 2.04
N ALA A 828 42.59 -44.02 2.80
CA ALA A 828 43.33 -45.18 3.30
C ALA A 828 43.84 -46.10 2.18
N PHE A 829 43.22 -46.01 1.00
CA PHE A 829 43.65 -46.68 -0.21
C PHE A 829 44.53 -45.70 -1.02
N GLY A 830 45.75 -46.10 -1.38
CA GLY A 830 46.56 -45.32 -2.34
C GLY A 830 45.77 -45.06 -3.64
N ASP A 831 46.19 -44.08 -4.46
CA ASP A 831 45.36 -43.55 -5.57
C ASP A 831 44.74 -44.63 -6.49
N GLU A 832 45.52 -45.64 -6.88
CA GLU A 832 45.06 -46.73 -7.74
C GLU A 832 43.96 -47.60 -7.07
N HIS A 833 44.18 -48.01 -5.81
CA HIS A 833 43.20 -48.78 -5.04
C HIS A 833 41.98 -47.93 -4.68
N ARG A 834 42.14 -46.63 -4.39
CA ARG A 834 41.03 -45.72 -4.11
C ARG A 834 40.07 -45.65 -5.28
N HIS A 835 40.61 -45.44 -6.49
CA HIS A 835 39.80 -45.35 -7.70
C HIS A 835 39.08 -46.66 -7.99
N ALA A 836 39.77 -47.80 -7.86
CA ALA A 836 39.17 -49.11 -8.04
C ALA A 836 38.08 -49.41 -6.99
N TRP A 837 38.32 -49.08 -5.73
CA TRP A 837 37.39 -49.32 -4.62
C TRP A 837 36.11 -48.50 -4.75
N LEU A 838 36.23 -47.19 -5.01
CA LEU A 838 35.08 -46.32 -5.27
C LEU A 838 34.33 -46.73 -6.53
N GLY A 839 35.04 -47.17 -7.58
CA GLY A 839 34.45 -47.72 -8.79
C GLY A 839 33.60 -48.97 -8.50
N MET A 840 34.15 -49.93 -7.75
CA MET A 840 33.41 -51.14 -7.33
C MET A 840 32.17 -50.79 -6.50
N LEU A 841 32.28 -49.85 -5.56
CA LEU A 841 31.14 -49.41 -4.75
C LEU A 841 30.07 -48.71 -5.59
N ALA A 842 30.46 -47.84 -6.52
CA ALA A 842 29.54 -47.15 -7.41
C ALA A 842 28.83 -48.13 -8.37
N ASP A 843 29.55 -49.14 -8.87
CA ASP A 843 28.97 -50.18 -9.72
C ASP A 843 28.00 -51.08 -8.94
N ALA A 844 28.34 -51.45 -7.70
CA ALA A 844 27.43 -52.16 -6.81
C ALA A 844 26.16 -51.35 -6.52
N ALA A 845 26.29 -50.04 -6.28
CA ALA A 845 25.15 -49.14 -6.08
C ALA A 845 24.26 -49.07 -7.34
N LYS A 846 24.84 -48.94 -8.55
CA LYS A 846 24.09 -48.95 -9.82
C LYS A 846 23.29 -50.23 -10.03
N LEU A 847 23.88 -51.39 -9.73
CA LEU A 847 23.22 -52.70 -9.85
C LEU A 847 22.14 -52.90 -8.77
N GLY A 848 22.30 -52.25 -7.62
CA GLY A 848 21.43 -52.32 -6.45
C GLY A 848 20.00 -51.82 -6.66
N GLY A 849 19.75 -50.91 -7.62
CA GLY A 849 18.39 -50.44 -7.95
C GLY A 849 17.42 -51.54 -8.38
N SER A 850 17.94 -52.69 -8.82
CA SER A 850 17.20 -53.93 -9.12
C SER A 850 17.56 -55.12 -8.22
N GLY A 851 18.63 -55.01 -7.43
CA GLY A 851 19.29 -56.11 -6.71
C GLY A 851 19.24 -56.02 -5.18
N GLY A 852 18.46 -55.11 -4.60
CA GLY A 852 18.22 -55.05 -3.16
C GLY A 852 19.30 -54.33 -2.33
N LEU A 853 20.28 -53.65 -2.94
CA LEU A 853 21.29 -52.88 -2.19
C LEU A 853 20.94 -51.39 -2.17
N THR A 854 20.74 -50.82 -0.97
CA THR A 854 20.62 -49.36 -0.77
C THR A 854 21.87 -48.83 -0.08
N LEU A 855 22.44 -47.75 -0.63
CA LEU A 855 23.66 -47.12 -0.09
C LEU A 855 23.27 -45.86 0.69
N VAL A 856 23.66 -45.80 1.97
CA VAL A 856 23.57 -44.59 2.78
C VAL A 856 24.98 -44.22 3.22
N ALA A 857 25.50 -43.14 2.64
CA ALA A 857 26.88 -42.72 2.85
C ALA A 857 26.95 -41.32 3.46
N SER A 858 28.00 -41.06 4.25
CA SER A 858 28.37 -39.70 4.66
C SER A 858 29.72 -39.31 4.04
N ALA A 859 29.93 -38.01 3.81
CA ALA A 859 31.22 -37.46 3.41
C ALA A 859 31.36 -36.01 3.87
N ALA A 860 32.60 -35.53 4.04
CA ALA A 860 32.82 -34.14 4.42
C ALA A 860 32.64 -33.18 3.25
N ARG A 861 33.10 -33.55 2.05
CA ARG A 861 33.09 -32.71 0.85
C ARG A 861 32.82 -33.51 -0.42
N THR A 862 32.34 -32.82 -1.45
CA THR A 862 32.17 -33.40 -2.80
C THR A 862 33.47 -33.26 -3.59
N THR A 863 34.30 -34.30 -3.58
CA THR A 863 35.51 -34.39 -4.43
C THR A 863 35.17 -34.96 -5.82
N SER A 864 36.11 -34.89 -6.77
CA SER A 864 35.94 -35.52 -8.10
C SER A 864 35.61 -37.01 -8.00
N ASP A 865 36.26 -37.71 -7.08
CA ASP A 865 36.10 -39.14 -6.85
C ASP A 865 34.71 -39.49 -6.30
N LEU A 866 34.00 -38.52 -5.69
CA LEU A 866 32.66 -38.71 -5.14
C LEU A 866 31.52 -38.25 -6.06
N SER A 867 31.84 -37.63 -7.21
CA SER A 867 30.83 -37.17 -8.18
C SER A 867 29.86 -38.27 -8.63
N PRO A 868 30.28 -39.53 -8.87
CA PRO A 868 29.35 -40.61 -9.22
C PRO A 868 28.27 -40.86 -8.17
N PHE A 869 28.59 -40.74 -6.88
CA PHE A 869 27.64 -40.98 -5.80
C PHE A 869 26.61 -39.87 -5.66
N VAL A 870 26.96 -38.62 -5.98
CA VAL A 870 26.00 -37.51 -6.05
C VAL A 870 24.96 -37.76 -7.14
N GLY A 871 25.37 -38.29 -8.30
CA GLY A 871 24.46 -38.64 -9.38
C GLY A 871 23.60 -39.89 -9.13
N LEU A 872 24.08 -40.82 -8.30
CA LEU A 872 23.33 -42.01 -7.90
C LEU A 872 22.40 -41.78 -6.71
N ALA A 873 22.71 -40.81 -5.85
CA ALA A 873 21.90 -40.47 -4.69
C ALA A 873 20.54 -39.94 -5.12
N ARG A 874 19.47 -40.60 -4.65
CA ARG A 874 18.11 -40.07 -4.77
C ARG A 874 17.96 -38.80 -3.96
N GLU A 875 18.62 -38.75 -2.81
CA GLU A 875 18.60 -37.61 -1.90
C GLU A 875 20.03 -37.25 -1.47
N VAL A 876 20.36 -35.97 -1.57
CA VAL A 876 21.61 -35.39 -1.06
C VAL A 876 21.24 -34.38 0.03
N VAL A 877 21.62 -34.71 1.26
CA VAL A 877 21.33 -33.90 2.44
C VAL A 877 22.60 -33.19 2.89
N ARG A 878 22.54 -31.87 2.99
CA ARG A 878 23.68 -31.02 3.38
C ARG A 878 23.55 -30.62 4.84
N LEU A 879 24.25 -31.32 5.72
CA LEU A 879 24.25 -31.12 7.16
C LEU A 879 25.21 -30.00 7.59
N GLY A 880 24.81 -29.29 8.65
CA GLY A 880 25.54 -28.14 9.16
C GLY A 880 25.57 -26.97 8.17
N SER A 881 26.47 -26.02 8.41
CA SER A 881 26.66 -24.86 7.53
C SER A 881 28.03 -24.93 6.86
N PRO A 882 28.18 -25.71 5.76
CA PRO A 882 29.38 -25.63 4.96
C PRO A 882 29.59 -24.20 4.43
N PRO A 883 30.80 -23.82 4.01
CA PRO A 883 31.02 -22.59 3.28
C PRO A 883 30.08 -22.50 2.05
N ARG A 884 29.57 -21.29 1.75
CA ARG A 884 28.59 -21.08 0.66
C ARG A 884 29.04 -21.64 -0.69
N HIS A 885 30.33 -21.56 -1.01
CA HIS A 885 30.87 -22.14 -2.25
C HIS A 885 30.81 -23.67 -2.26
N GLU A 886 31.09 -24.35 -1.14
CA GLU A 886 30.99 -25.81 -1.03
C GLU A 886 29.52 -26.27 -1.10
N PHE A 887 28.60 -25.49 -0.51
CA PHE A 887 27.16 -25.75 -0.65
C PHE A 887 26.73 -25.78 -2.12
N VAL A 888 27.16 -24.81 -2.92
CA VAL A 888 26.85 -24.75 -4.36
C VAL A 888 27.54 -25.88 -5.13
N LEU A 889 28.83 -26.15 -4.85
CA LEU A 889 29.58 -27.24 -5.52
C LEU A 889 28.96 -28.62 -5.29
N SER A 890 28.31 -28.83 -4.14
CA SER A 890 27.58 -30.05 -3.86
C SER A 890 26.22 -30.15 -4.57
N GLY A 891 25.84 -29.18 -5.42
CA GLY A 891 24.58 -29.12 -6.17
C GLY A 891 23.44 -28.39 -5.46
N GLY A 892 23.74 -27.56 -4.45
CA GLY A 892 22.75 -26.74 -3.76
C GLY A 892 22.51 -25.39 -4.43
N GLU A 893 21.27 -24.89 -4.38
CA GLU A 893 20.92 -23.57 -4.88
C GLU A 893 21.33 -22.46 -3.91
N VAL A 894 21.76 -21.33 -4.44
CA VAL A 894 22.24 -20.21 -3.61
C VAL A 894 21.16 -19.68 -2.65
N SER A 895 19.88 -19.76 -3.04
CA SER A 895 18.72 -19.37 -2.23
C SER A 895 18.50 -20.26 -1.01
N ASP A 896 18.98 -21.50 -1.06
CA ASP A 896 18.70 -22.54 -0.07
C ASP A 896 19.78 -22.59 1.00
N TYR A 897 20.85 -21.82 0.83
CA TYR A 897 21.93 -21.72 1.80
C TYR A 897 21.43 -21.20 3.15
N ARG A 898 21.88 -21.85 4.23
CA ARG A 898 21.58 -21.45 5.62
C ARG A 898 22.86 -21.48 6.46
N ALA A 899 23.14 -20.36 7.12
CA ALA A 899 24.24 -20.25 8.06
C ALA A 899 23.82 -20.70 9.48
N GLY A 900 24.79 -21.09 10.32
CA GLY A 900 24.56 -21.40 11.74
C GLY A 900 23.71 -22.63 12.04
N LEU A 901 23.63 -23.63 11.15
CA LEU A 901 22.84 -24.84 11.41
C LEU A 901 23.46 -25.70 12.52
N THR A 902 22.63 -26.16 13.46
CA THR A 902 23.03 -27.04 14.56
C THR A 902 23.33 -28.47 14.07
N PRO A 903 24.08 -29.27 14.84
CA PRO A 903 24.33 -30.68 14.48
C PRO A 903 23.03 -31.47 14.22
N GLY A 904 23.04 -32.33 13.20
CA GLY A 904 21.87 -33.11 12.77
C GLY A 904 20.84 -32.31 11.96
N ARG A 905 21.03 -30.98 11.82
CA ARG A 905 20.24 -30.12 10.94
C ARG A 905 20.94 -29.94 9.61
N GLY A 906 20.16 -29.86 8.54
CA GLY A 906 20.68 -29.60 7.21
C GLY A 906 19.65 -29.07 6.24
N VAL A 907 19.99 -29.13 4.96
CA VAL A 907 19.12 -28.78 3.84
C VAL A 907 18.97 -29.98 2.91
N ALA A 908 17.72 -30.32 2.59
CA ALA A 908 17.34 -31.37 1.65
C ALA A 908 16.16 -30.87 0.80
N ARG A 909 16.25 -31.00 -0.53
CA ARG A 909 15.25 -30.48 -1.49
C ARG A 909 14.92 -28.98 -1.30
N GLY A 910 15.91 -28.19 -0.89
CA GLY A 910 15.76 -26.77 -0.56
C GLY A 910 15.04 -26.48 0.78
N LEU A 911 14.65 -27.52 1.52
CA LEU A 911 13.96 -27.41 2.80
C LEU A 911 14.90 -27.73 3.96
N LEU A 912 14.62 -27.15 5.13
CA LEU A 912 15.31 -27.54 6.36
C LEU A 912 14.92 -28.98 6.73
N VAL A 913 15.91 -29.77 7.14
CA VAL A 913 15.73 -31.13 7.62
C VAL A 913 16.39 -31.31 8.98
N GLN A 914 15.76 -32.08 9.86
CA GLN A 914 16.30 -32.46 11.16
C GLN A 914 16.25 -33.99 11.32
N PHE A 915 17.40 -34.60 11.56
CA PHE A 915 17.49 -36.02 11.93
C PHE A 915 17.21 -36.19 13.42
N PRO A 916 16.52 -37.28 13.81
CA PRO A 916 16.33 -37.59 15.21
C PRO A 916 17.63 -38.04 15.87
N LEU A 917 17.70 -37.88 17.19
CA LEU A 917 18.79 -38.41 18.00
C LEU A 917 18.56 -39.92 18.21
N PRO A 918 19.57 -40.77 17.93
CA PRO A 918 19.45 -42.20 18.17
C PRO A 918 19.38 -42.51 19.67
N ALA A 919 18.70 -43.59 20.05
CA ALA A 919 18.65 -44.09 21.43
C ALA A 919 19.90 -44.92 21.78
N GLY A 920 20.67 -45.37 20.78
CA GLY A 920 21.93 -46.09 20.93
C GLY A 920 22.81 -46.09 19.67
N ALA A 921 23.89 -46.86 19.66
CA ALA A 921 24.70 -47.07 18.47
C ALA A 921 23.99 -48.10 17.55
N GLY A 922 23.13 -47.64 16.64
CA GLY A 922 22.41 -48.52 15.69
C GLY A 922 23.31 -49.07 14.58
N GLY A 923 22.93 -50.20 13.96
CA GLY A 923 23.67 -50.85 12.87
C GLY A 923 24.57 -51.99 13.34
N ARG A 924 24.42 -53.17 12.75
CA ARG A 924 25.35 -54.29 12.93
C ARG A 924 26.69 -53.96 12.26
N GLU A 925 27.75 -53.86 13.07
CA GLU A 925 29.11 -53.73 12.54
C GLU A 925 29.49 -55.04 11.84
N ILE A 926 29.92 -54.97 10.58
CA ILE A 926 30.55 -56.13 9.95
C ILE A 926 31.77 -56.44 10.81
N ALA A 927 31.92 -57.71 11.21
CA ALA A 927 33.10 -58.14 11.94
C ALA A 927 34.37 -57.64 11.21
N PRO A 928 35.38 -57.11 11.93
CA PRO A 928 36.61 -56.65 11.30
C PRO A 928 37.21 -57.76 10.43
N SER A 929 38.04 -57.38 9.45
CA SER A 929 38.66 -58.36 8.54
C SER A 929 39.17 -59.57 9.33
N VAL A 930 38.69 -60.76 8.96
CA VAL A 930 39.23 -62.00 9.53
C VAL A 930 40.73 -61.99 9.27
N ALA A 931 41.53 -62.29 10.30
CA ALA A 931 42.97 -62.39 10.13
C ALA A 931 43.26 -63.37 8.98
N PRO A 932 44.06 -62.98 7.98
CA PRO A 932 44.29 -63.84 6.84
C PRO A 932 44.87 -65.18 7.32
N PRO A 933 44.46 -66.31 6.73
CA PRO A 933 44.92 -67.62 7.17
C PRO A 933 46.45 -67.71 7.08
N PRO A 934 47.12 -68.43 8.00
CA PRO A 934 48.55 -68.62 7.92
C PRO A 934 48.90 -69.36 6.63
N LEU A 935 49.92 -68.88 5.93
CA LEU A 935 50.44 -69.51 4.72
C LEU A 935 51.02 -70.89 5.07
N ASP A 936 50.52 -71.94 4.41
CA ASP A 936 51.01 -73.30 4.61
C ASP A 936 52.32 -73.53 3.84
N LEU A 937 53.46 -73.32 4.52
CA LEU A 937 54.79 -73.50 3.93
C LEU A 937 55.07 -74.96 3.54
N LEU A 938 54.45 -75.94 4.20
CA LEU A 938 54.65 -77.36 3.89
C LEU A 938 53.93 -77.72 2.59
N ARG A 939 52.73 -77.18 2.37
CA ARG A 939 52.02 -77.30 1.10
C ARG A 939 52.81 -76.70 -0.05
N LEU A 940 53.40 -75.51 0.12
CA LEU A 940 54.28 -74.91 -0.90
C LEU A 940 55.50 -75.80 -1.20
N ALA A 941 56.02 -76.52 -0.21
CA ALA A 941 57.12 -77.47 -0.38
C ALA A 941 56.70 -78.79 -1.06
N GLU A 942 55.46 -79.22 -0.87
CA GLU A 942 54.91 -80.46 -1.44
C GLU A 942 54.59 -80.32 -2.93
N TYR A 943 54.09 -79.15 -3.37
CA TYR A 943 53.67 -78.92 -4.75
C TYR A 943 54.64 -78.05 -5.57
N GLY A 944 55.60 -77.40 -4.90
CA GLY A 944 56.44 -76.38 -5.51
C GLY A 944 55.70 -75.05 -5.65
N ALA A 945 56.43 -73.94 -5.50
CA ALA A 945 55.87 -72.60 -5.56
C ALA A 945 56.91 -71.59 -6.02
N ALA A 946 56.44 -70.47 -6.56
CA ALA A 946 57.27 -69.29 -6.83
C ALA A 946 57.01 -68.23 -5.77
N ILE A 947 58.07 -67.67 -5.19
CA ILE A 947 58.00 -66.52 -4.27
C ILE A 947 58.71 -65.34 -4.91
N VAL A 948 57.93 -64.29 -5.17
CA VAL A 948 58.40 -62.98 -5.61
C VAL A 948 58.45 -62.07 -4.39
N THR A 949 59.64 -61.64 -3.99
CA THR A 949 59.82 -60.85 -2.77
C THR A 949 60.92 -59.80 -2.93
N ARG A 950 60.73 -58.61 -2.36
CA ARG A 950 61.82 -57.62 -2.22
C ARG A 950 62.83 -57.96 -1.12
N ARG A 951 62.63 -59.07 -0.40
CA ARG A 951 63.44 -59.50 0.74
C ARG A 951 63.84 -60.98 0.62
N PRO A 952 64.50 -61.39 -0.49
CA PRO A 952 64.75 -62.80 -0.81
C PRO A 952 65.56 -63.51 0.29
N LEU A 953 66.60 -62.87 0.82
CA LEU A 953 67.45 -63.46 1.88
C LEU A 953 66.65 -63.77 3.14
N ARG A 954 65.74 -62.88 3.54
CA ARG A 954 64.87 -63.06 4.72
C ARG A 954 63.93 -64.25 4.51
N ARG A 955 63.29 -64.34 3.34
CA ARG A 955 62.34 -65.43 3.04
C ARG A 955 63.04 -66.78 2.88
N VAL A 956 64.22 -66.82 2.26
CA VAL A 956 65.05 -68.04 2.18
C VAL A 956 65.44 -68.54 3.57
N ALA A 957 65.87 -67.65 4.47
CA ALA A 957 66.20 -68.01 5.85
C ALA A 957 64.97 -68.57 6.60
N GLN A 958 63.80 -67.96 6.43
CA GLN A 958 62.55 -68.41 7.06
C GLN A 958 62.07 -69.76 6.51
N LEU A 959 62.16 -69.99 5.20
CA LEU A 959 61.86 -71.28 4.58
C LEU A 959 62.81 -72.38 5.08
N SER A 960 64.11 -72.09 5.16
CA SER A 960 65.10 -73.03 5.68
C SER A 960 64.83 -73.38 7.14
N ALA A 961 64.47 -72.41 7.98
CA ALA A 961 64.10 -72.64 9.38
C ALA A 961 62.82 -73.49 9.51
N ALA A 962 61.92 -73.43 8.53
CA ALA A 962 60.73 -74.27 8.43
C ALA A 962 60.99 -75.64 7.78
N GLY A 963 62.23 -75.96 7.39
CA GLY A 963 62.59 -77.23 6.74
C GLY A 963 62.22 -77.31 5.25
N VAL A 964 61.93 -76.17 4.61
CA VAL A 964 61.53 -76.08 3.20
C VAL A 964 62.74 -75.77 2.33
N ALA A 965 63.03 -76.65 1.37
CA ALA A 965 64.12 -76.45 0.42
C ALA A 965 63.75 -75.37 -0.61
N SER A 966 64.58 -74.31 -0.68
CA SER A 966 64.42 -73.23 -1.66
C SER A 966 65.52 -73.21 -2.72
N ALA A 967 65.25 -72.55 -3.84
CA ALA A 967 66.19 -72.32 -4.94
C ALA A 967 66.06 -70.88 -5.47
N PRO A 968 67.14 -70.27 -6.00
CA PRO A 968 67.06 -68.95 -6.63
C PRO A 968 66.38 -69.01 -8.01
N VAL A 969 65.90 -67.87 -8.49
CA VAL A 969 65.34 -67.74 -9.85
C VAL A 969 66.39 -68.14 -10.91
N PRO A 970 66.04 -69.00 -11.89
CA PRO A 970 66.98 -69.44 -12.92
C PRO A 970 67.46 -68.28 -13.79
N LYS A 971 68.76 -68.26 -14.07
CA LYS A 971 69.38 -67.26 -14.95
C LYS A 971 68.80 -67.34 -16.37
N PRO A 972 68.70 -66.21 -17.10
CA PRO A 972 68.25 -66.20 -18.48
C PRO A 972 69.07 -67.18 -19.34
N GLY A 973 68.40 -68.10 -20.05
CA GLY A 973 69.05 -69.06 -20.95
C GLY A 973 69.48 -70.41 -20.33
N ALA A 974 69.13 -70.70 -19.07
CA ALA A 974 69.37 -72.02 -18.48
C ALA A 974 68.53 -73.13 -19.18
N PRO A 975 69.06 -74.35 -19.38
CA PRO A 975 68.32 -75.45 -20.00
C PRO A 975 67.08 -75.84 -19.19
N SER A 976 66.04 -76.31 -19.88
CA SER A 976 64.65 -76.58 -19.46
C SER A 976 64.44 -77.60 -18.32
N GLY A 977 65.47 -77.96 -17.57
CA GLY A 977 65.42 -78.86 -16.41
C GLY A 977 64.96 -78.19 -15.11
N HIS A 978 64.27 -77.05 -15.16
CA HIS A 978 63.61 -76.42 -14.00
C HIS A 978 62.11 -76.34 -14.29
N ASP A 979 61.54 -77.51 -14.57
CA ASP A 979 60.10 -77.70 -14.51
C ASP A 979 59.70 -77.53 -13.02
N PRO A 980 58.64 -76.78 -12.66
CA PRO A 980 58.13 -76.70 -11.29
C PRO A 980 57.99 -78.07 -10.60
N GLN A 981 57.90 -79.17 -11.35
CA GLN A 981 57.85 -80.54 -10.85
C GLN A 981 59.10 -81.41 -11.10
N ALA A 982 60.10 -80.96 -11.86
CA ALA A 982 61.28 -81.77 -12.20
C ALA A 982 62.52 -81.32 -11.41
N GLY A 983 62.60 -81.71 -10.14
CA GLY A 983 63.84 -81.70 -9.37
C GLY A 983 64.49 -83.09 -9.40
N GLY A 984 65.75 -83.19 -9.84
CA GLY A 984 66.55 -84.45 -9.89
C GLY A 984 66.79 -85.16 -8.55
N THR A 985 66.09 -84.78 -7.48
CA THR A 985 66.10 -85.40 -6.14
C THR A 985 64.70 -85.75 -5.62
N GLY A 986 63.65 -85.71 -6.46
CA GLY A 986 62.31 -86.22 -6.13
C GLY A 986 61.45 -85.40 -5.16
N ARG A 987 61.84 -84.15 -4.85
CA ARG A 987 60.97 -83.19 -4.13
C ARG A 987 60.93 -81.84 -4.85
N PRO A 988 59.75 -81.25 -5.08
CA PRO A 988 59.65 -79.91 -5.66
C PRO A 988 60.29 -78.86 -4.75
N ARG A 989 60.84 -77.80 -5.34
CA ARG A 989 61.58 -76.74 -4.60
C ARG A 989 60.85 -75.41 -4.74
N VAL A 990 60.83 -74.64 -3.65
CA VAL A 990 60.26 -73.28 -3.65
C VAL A 990 61.28 -72.32 -4.27
N THR A 991 60.92 -71.71 -5.40
CA THR A 991 61.82 -70.77 -6.10
C THR A 991 61.61 -69.36 -5.56
N VAL A 992 62.65 -68.71 -5.04
CA VAL A 992 62.58 -67.38 -4.42
C VAL A 992 63.43 -66.38 -5.20
N GLY A 993 62.89 -65.20 -5.49
CA GLY A 993 63.69 -64.12 -6.06
C GLY A 993 62.99 -62.76 -6.07
N GLU A 994 63.77 -61.75 -6.43
CA GLU A 994 63.31 -60.37 -6.57
C GLU A 994 62.51 -60.17 -7.85
N PRO A 995 61.57 -59.19 -7.88
CA PRO A 995 60.80 -58.87 -9.08
C PRO A 995 61.67 -58.75 -10.35
N ASP A 996 62.79 -58.02 -10.27
CA ASP A 996 63.67 -57.76 -11.42
C ASP A 996 64.29 -59.05 -11.98
N LEU A 997 64.62 -60.02 -11.11
CA LEU A 997 65.18 -61.31 -11.52
C LEU A 997 64.13 -62.17 -12.22
N TRP A 998 62.89 -62.15 -11.72
CA TRP A 998 61.77 -62.84 -12.37
C TRP A 998 61.45 -62.24 -13.74
N GLN A 999 61.56 -60.91 -13.89
CA GLN A 999 61.34 -60.21 -15.15
C GLN A 999 62.43 -60.51 -16.19
N GLN A 1000 63.69 -60.61 -15.77
CA GLN A 1000 64.81 -60.98 -16.64
C GLN A 1000 64.73 -62.43 -17.14
N SER A 1001 64.10 -63.32 -16.36
CA SER A 1001 63.88 -64.72 -16.71
C SER A 1001 62.60 -64.90 -17.53
N PHE A 1002 62.65 -64.52 -18.81
CA PHE A 1002 61.50 -64.45 -19.72
C PHE A 1002 60.55 -65.66 -19.64
N GLY A 1003 59.30 -65.40 -19.26
CA GLY A 1003 58.21 -66.39 -19.19
C GLY A 1003 58.32 -67.40 -18.04
N ALA A 1004 59.37 -67.34 -17.19
CA ALA A 1004 59.54 -68.28 -16.08
C ALA A 1004 58.40 -68.18 -15.07
N LEU A 1005 58.10 -66.96 -14.59
CA LEU A 1005 57.02 -66.76 -13.62
C LEU A 1005 55.65 -67.15 -14.20
N GLY A 1006 55.41 -66.88 -15.49
CA GLY A 1006 54.17 -67.29 -16.17
C GLY A 1006 53.98 -68.80 -16.23
N ARG A 1007 55.07 -69.57 -16.41
CA ARG A 1007 55.03 -71.04 -16.34
C ARG A 1007 54.70 -71.52 -14.92
N PHE A 1008 55.32 -70.94 -13.89
CA PHE A 1008 54.97 -71.26 -12.49
C PHE A 1008 53.52 -70.91 -12.17
N ALA A 1009 53.05 -69.74 -12.59
CA ALA A 1009 51.68 -69.28 -12.36
C ALA A 1009 50.60 -70.16 -13.03
N ALA A 1010 50.96 -70.93 -14.08
CA ALA A 1010 50.02 -71.82 -14.76
C ALA A 1010 49.75 -73.14 -14.01
N VAL A 1011 50.67 -73.60 -13.16
CA VAL A 1011 50.62 -74.94 -12.55
C VAL A 1011 50.83 -74.96 -11.03
N THR A 1012 51.32 -73.87 -10.43
CA THR A 1012 51.64 -73.77 -9.00
C THR A 1012 51.16 -72.45 -8.39
N GLU A 1013 51.17 -72.39 -7.06
CA GLU A 1013 50.90 -71.14 -6.33
C GLU A 1013 52.08 -70.16 -6.47
N VAL A 1014 51.77 -68.88 -6.65
CA VAL A 1014 52.76 -67.79 -6.70
C VAL A 1014 52.52 -66.85 -5.52
N VAL A 1015 53.51 -66.73 -4.65
CA VAL A 1015 53.49 -65.85 -3.48
C VAL A 1015 54.16 -64.53 -3.82
N PHE A 1016 53.43 -63.42 -3.69
CA PHE A 1016 53.96 -62.08 -3.80
C PHE A 1016 54.06 -61.46 -2.41
N ASP A 1017 55.29 -61.12 -2.02
CA ASP A 1017 55.64 -60.55 -0.73
C ASP A 1017 56.25 -59.17 -0.90
N ASP A 1018 55.56 -58.15 -0.38
CA ASP A 1018 55.97 -56.75 -0.48
C ASP A 1018 56.18 -56.30 -1.95
N VAL A 1019 55.33 -56.74 -2.88
CA VAL A 1019 55.42 -56.39 -4.32
C VAL A 1019 54.34 -55.36 -4.68
N PRO A 1020 54.69 -54.19 -5.25
CA PRO A 1020 53.68 -53.19 -5.63
C PRO A 1020 52.83 -53.66 -6.81
N PRO A 1021 51.56 -53.20 -6.94
CA PRO A 1021 50.65 -53.63 -8.01
C PRO A 1021 51.17 -53.38 -9.44
N SER A 1022 51.98 -52.33 -9.64
CA SER A 1022 52.63 -52.04 -10.92
C SER A 1022 53.66 -53.11 -11.30
N ALA A 1023 54.48 -53.56 -10.34
CA ALA A 1023 55.44 -54.63 -10.56
C ALA A 1023 54.74 -55.98 -10.78
N LEU A 1024 53.65 -56.26 -10.05
CA LEU A 1024 52.86 -57.47 -10.26
C LEU A 1024 52.31 -57.56 -11.69
N ARG A 1025 51.73 -56.48 -12.22
CA ARG A 1025 51.24 -56.44 -13.61
C ARG A 1025 52.35 -56.47 -14.66
N SER A 1026 53.53 -55.94 -14.35
CA SER A 1026 54.70 -56.06 -15.23
C SER A 1026 55.20 -57.51 -15.29
N LEU A 1027 55.08 -58.24 -14.20
CA LEU A 1027 55.49 -59.64 -14.08
C LEU A 1027 54.48 -60.61 -14.69
N LEU A 1028 53.18 -60.33 -14.48
CA LEU A 1028 52.06 -61.10 -15.02
C LEU A 1028 51.06 -60.12 -15.68
N PRO A 1029 51.21 -59.83 -16.98
CA PRO A 1029 50.31 -58.95 -17.71
C PRO A 1029 48.87 -59.50 -17.71
N GLY A 1030 47.89 -58.63 -17.45
CA GLY A 1030 46.47 -58.97 -17.46
C GLY A 1030 45.87 -59.35 -16.10
N GLU A 1031 46.68 -59.43 -15.03
CA GLU A 1031 46.18 -59.64 -13.68
C GLU A 1031 45.32 -58.44 -13.20
N PRO A 1032 44.16 -58.68 -12.56
CA PRO A 1032 43.35 -57.62 -11.98
C PRO A 1032 44.09 -56.94 -10.82
N LEU A 1033 43.61 -55.77 -10.41
CA LEU A 1033 44.17 -55.09 -9.24
C LEU A 1033 44.06 -56.00 -8.00
N PRO A 1034 45.16 -56.32 -7.30
CA PRO A 1034 45.14 -57.23 -6.18
C PRO A 1034 44.37 -56.64 -4.98
N PRO A 1035 43.88 -57.50 -4.06
CA PRO A 1035 43.32 -57.04 -2.79
C PRO A 1035 44.24 -56.08 -2.06
N HIS A 1036 43.67 -55.06 -1.44
CA HIS A 1036 44.45 -54.07 -0.69
C HIS A 1036 45.16 -54.74 0.50
N ILE A 1037 46.42 -54.36 0.73
CA ILE A 1037 47.20 -54.76 1.91
C ILE A 1037 47.58 -53.51 2.68
N ALA A 1038 47.13 -53.42 3.93
CA ALA A 1038 47.45 -52.28 4.79
C ALA A 1038 48.87 -52.38 5.38
N ASP A 1039 49.30 -53.60 5.72
CA ASP A 1039 50.64 -53.87 6.26
C ASP A 1039 51.33 -55.00 5.47
N PRO A 1040 52.21 -54.66 4.51
CA PRO A 1040 52.94 -55.65 3.70
C PRO A 1040 54.01 -56.42 4.48
N SER A 1041 54.27 -56.07 5.75
CA SER A 1041 55.17 -56.85 6.61
C SER A 1041 54.50 -58.09 7.21
N ARG A 1042 53.16 -58.06 7.35
CA ARG A 1042 52.34 -59.11 7.96
C ARG A 1042 51.68 -60.03 6.93
N VAL A 1043 51.27 -59.46 5.80
CA VAL A 1043 50.42 -60.13 4.80
C VAL A 1043 51.17 -60.30 3.48
N VAL A 1044 50.99 -61.46 2.86
CA VAL A 1044 51.45 -61.77 1.50
C VAL A 1044 50.25 -62.08 0.60
N LEU A 1045 50.40 -61.88 -0.70
CA LEU A 1045 49.41 -62.30 -1.70
C LEU A 1045 49.81 -63.65 -2.24
N VAL A 1046 48.85 -64.56 -2.36
CA VAL A 1046 49.04 -65.84 -3.06
C VAL A 1046 48.12 -65.87 -4.25
N ARG A 1047 48.70 -66.11 -5.42
CA ARG A 1047 47.98 -66.40 -6.65
C ARG A 1047 47.83 -67.90 -6.79
N GLU A 1048 46.59 -68.38 -6.79
CA GLU A 1048 46.30 -69.78 -7.09
C GLU A 1048 46.46 -70.06 -8.60
N PRO A 1049 46.66 -71.31 -9.04
CA PRO A 1049 46.78 -71.64 -10.48
C PRO A 1049 45.59 -71.14 -11.32
N GLY A 1050 44.40 -71.03 -10.72
CA GLY A 1050 43.20 -70.47 -11.34
C GLY A 1050 43.18 -68.95 -11.52
N GLY A 1051 44.21 -68.23 -11.06
CA GLY A 1051 44.33 -66.78 -11.20
C GLY A 1051 43.68 -65.94 -10.09
N GLU A 1052 43.08 -66.57 -9.07
CA GLU A 1052 42.56 -65.84 -7.91
C GLU A 1052 43.71 -65.40 -7.00
N LEU A 1053 43.72 -64.12 -6.62
CA LEU A 1053 44.68 -63.53 -5.68
C LEU A 1053 44.05 -63.39 -4.30
N ARG A 1054 44.68 -64.00 -3.28
CA ARG A 1054 44.18 -64.02 -1.89
C ARG A 1054 45.24 -63.59 -0.89
N ARG A 1055 44.80 -63.02 0.22
CA ARG A 1055 45.66 -62.55 1.33
C ARG A 1055 45.94 -63.71 2.29
N PHE A 1056 47.22 -63.93 2.61
CA PHE A 1056 47.68 -64.91 3.61
C PHE A 1056 48.61 -64.24 4.61
N ALA A 1057 48.58 -64.66 5.87
CA ALA A 1057 49.56 -64.23 6.86
C ALA A 1057 50.84 -65.05 6.67
N TRP A 1058 52.00 -64.40 6.58
CA TRP A 1058 53.24 -65.15 6.63
C TRP A 1058 53.41 -65.76 8.04
N PRO A 1059 53.64 -67.07 8.20
CA PRO A 1059 53.81 -67.66 9.52
C PRO A 1059 55.08 -67.11 10.15
N CYS A 1060 54.92 -66.19 11.09
CA CYS A 1060 55.98 -65.80 12.00
C CYS A 1060 56.16 -66.96 13.00
N ARG A 1061 57.31 -67.62 12.99
CA ARG A 1061 57.76 -68.26 14.24
C ARG A 1061 58.08 -67.12 15.19
N ASN A 1062 57.43 -67.11 16.36
CA ASN A 1062 57.85 -66.27 17.48
C ASN A 1062 59.38 -66.36 17.61
N GLU A 1063 60.01 -65.19 17.77
CA GLU A 1063 61.39 -65.10 18.25
C GLU A 1063 61.58 -65.89 19.54
#